data_AF-A0A7I8EWR5-F1
#
_entry.id   AF-A0A7I8EWR5-F1
#
_cell.length_a   1.000
_cell.length_b   1.000
_cell.length_c   1.000
_cell.angle_alpha   90.00
_cell.angle_beta   90.00
_cell.angle_gamma   90.00
#
_symmetry.space_group_name_H-M   'P 1'
#
loop_
_entity.id
_entity.type
_entity.pdbx_description
1 polymer ?
#
loop_
_entity_poly.entity_id
_entity_poly.type
_entity_poly.pdbx_seq_one_letter_code
_entity_poly.pdbx_strand_id
1 'polypeptide(L)'
;MRFSLQDIRKSVQRRGGTLTVSLHFLRSGELQDEIMCLLMYYERQLGESQRTYSLDEARAIIGEYRMAHCLMATLSHWYSWQPRSWDAVVRELGGNEQLLTLTSPVQLRLALYTFVQEHYAGFLSAQQRSTALALFAEQYNVSVSDLEYLLALDSEEETLLTRVVESSPTPEEVAALYNQWVFEAALFNASYVHFVIDCTAFSKLAVPRAPAEAALPILTPNAGAGAVIKRLCFMARKLGVYYDLEYENAVTTTAKTAVTGNAPLLLHLTLYGPQEVTGTPQQYGLRLARLCRMLLGYAGASSGARESGSKPKKANLSGAIIEAEARVHFLQRAYLFALDARLLQLFPGAEEARHTVRETGSESSSVLFDSSIEQLFSEGFSALARDHGVDGWSLEREPEPLLLDKGIFIPDFALTRLQRRIYVEILGFWTPAYRERKLQKLHQLRGRDDLLLVIPVDAREAFAEIEQDFPIVYYKDQISLADLLHVLRQHYDDFAARLALIDPLQVRQTVQQRGLLPDAECATLLHCYRRTEVQQAAALVCHKQPGSLPAIAYVAGLGLYTHSWFQTLTQTFLTRLAIAIAQQTGQTGSLPLSSALTLLRSSDPALQSSADATLETILGLCPELQVQHASIFDATVTLTSEKDIVPLPVLEESEPATTPEPAATPRKSSSRERRSTPKKRSTPPSEVVQGDLWNV
;
A
#
# COMPACT_ATOMS: atom_id res chain seq x y z
N MET A 1 -25.08 3.00 -8.41
CA MET A 1 -25.51 3.09 -9.82
C MET A 1 -26.70 4.01 -9.88
N ARG A 2 -26.61 5.13 -10.62
CA ARG A 2 -27.68 6.14 -10.61
C ARG A 2 -28.77 5.90 -11.66
N PHE A 3 -28.52 5.08 -12.68
CA PHE A 3 -29.55 4.42 -13.50
C PHE A 3 -29.06 3.07 -14.08
N SER A 4 -29.99 2.19 -14.46
CA SER A 4 -29.71 0.83 -14.93
C SER A 4 -29.38 0.80 -16.42
N LEU A 5 -28.58 -0.18 -16.86
CA LEU A 5 -28.37 -0.46 -18.29
C LEU A 5 -29.68 -0.76 -19.02
N GLN A 6 -30.71 -1.21 -18.32
CA GLN A 6 -32.04 -1.46 -18.89
C GLN A 6 -32.76 -0.16 -19.28
N ASP A 7 -32.54 0.91 -18.52
CA ASP A 7 -33.17 2.22 -18.71
C ASP A 7 -32.54 2.97 -19.88
N ILE A 8 -31.29 2.65 -20.23
CA ILE A 8 -30.57 3.32 -21.32
C ILE A 8 -31.17 2.92 -22.68
N ARG A 9 -31.38 3.94 -23.54
CA ARG A 9 -31.73 3.75 -24.95
C ARG A 9 -30.60 3.02 -25.66
N LYS A 10 -30.93 1.90 -26.31
CA LYS A 10 -29.94 0.99 -26.91
C LYS A 10 -30.52 0.29 -28.13
N SER A 11 -29.63 -0.11 -29.03
CA SER A 11 -29.94 -0.97 -30.17
C SER A 11 -29.11 -2.25 -30.09
N VAL A 12 -29.69 -3.36 -30.54
CA VAL A 12 -29.02 -4.67 -30.55
C VAL A 12 -28.93 -5.13 -32.00
N GLN A 13 -27.74 -5.56 -32.42
CA GLN A 13 -27.51 -6.16 -33.72
C GLN A 13 -26.96 -7.57 -33.56
N ARG A 14 -27.24 -8.45 -34.52
CA ARG A 14 -26.65 -9.80 -34.56
C ARG A 14 -25.67 -9.85 -35.71
N ARG A 15 -24.39 -10.10 -35.43
CA ARG A 15 -23.34 -10.26 -36.43
C ARG A 15 -22.59 -11.57 -36.18
N GLY A 16 -22.58 -12.47 -37.17
CA GLY A 16 -21.79 -13.70 -37.10
C GLY A 16 -22.11 -14.65 -35.94
N GLY A 17 -23.33 -14.61 -35.39
CA GLY A 17 -23.71 -15.40 -34.21
C GLY A 17 -23.58 -14.67 -32.88
N THR A 18 -22.82 -13.57 -32.83
CA THR A 18 -22.63 -12.73 -31.64
C THR A 18 -23.65 -11.60 -31.60
N LEU A 19 -24.19 -11.32 -30.41
CA LEU A 19 -25.06 -10.17 -30.16
C LEU A 19 -24.20 -8.97 -29.80
N THR A 20 -24.32 -7.88 -30.55
CA THR A 20 -23.67 -6.60 -30.25
C THR A 20 -24.70 -5.61 -29.72
N VAL A 21 -24.31 -4.79 -28.76
CA VAL A 21 -25.14 -3.71 -28.21
C VAL A 21 -24.50 -2.36 -28.52
N SER A 22 -25.31 -1.42 -28.98
CA SER A 22 -24.91 -0.02 -29.14
C SER A 22 -25.78 0.84 -28.23
N LEU A 23 -25.15 1.52 -27.28
CA LEU A 23 -25.80 2.44 -26.36
C LEU A 23 -25.91 3.83 -27.00
N HIS A 24 -26.98 4.54 -26.67
CA HIS A 24 -27.17 5.91 -27.14
C HIS A 24 -26.37 6.87 -26.28
N PHE A 25 -25.39 7.54 -26.87
CA PHE A 25 -24.63 8.63 -26.26
C PHE A 25 -25.04 9.94 -26.91
N LEU A 26 -25.15 11.00 -26.13
CA LEU A 26 -25.48 12.34 -26.61
C LEU A 26 -24.28 12.94 -27.33
N ARG A 27 -24.50 13.39 -28.57
CA ARG A 27 -23.51 14.12 -29.35
C ARG A 27 -23.49 15.60 -28.96
N SER A 28 -22.40 16.30 -29.31
CA SER A 28 -22.34 17.75 -29.13
C SER A 28 -23.52 18.43 -29.84
N GLY A 29 -24.29 19.23 -29.10
CA GLY A 29 -25.50 19.91 -29.56
C GLY A 29 -26.77 19.05 -29.62
N GLU A 30 -26.72 17.75 -29.33
CA GLU A 30 -27.90 16.89 -29.29
C GLU A 30 -28.70 17.10 -28.00
N LEU A 31 -30.03 17.27 -28.12
CA LEU A 31 -30.95 17.54 -27.01
C LEU A 31 -30.62 18.79 -26.17
N GLN A 32 -29.84 19.73 -26.71
CA GLN A 32 -29.38 20.90 -25.96
C GLN A 32 -30.55 21.80 -25.51
N ASP A 33 -31.52 22.04 -26.38
CA ASP A 33 -32.70 22.86 -26.08
C ASP A 33 -33.62 22.16 -25.07
N GLU A 34 -33.82 20.85 -25.23
CA GLU A 34 -34.64 20.04 -24.34
C GLU A 34 -34.03 19.92 -22.94
N ILE A 35 -32.71 19.74 -22.84
CA ILE A 35 -31.98 19.77 -21.56
C ILE A 35 -32.09 21.17 -20.93
N MET A 36 -31.96 22.24 -21.71
CA MET A 36 -32.14 23.61 -21.21
C MET A 36 -33.55 23.81 -20.64
N CYS A 37 -34.59 23.37 -21.35
CA CYS A 37 -35.97 23.43 -20.86
C CYS A 37 -36.17 22.61 -19.58
N LEU A 38 -35.54 21.43 -19.49
CA LEU A 38 -35.59 20.60 -18.28
C LEU A 38 -34.90 21.28 -17.10
N LEU A 39 -33.76 21.93 -17.32
CA LEU A 39 -33.07 22.72 -16.29
C LEU A 39 -33.91 23.90 -15.82
N MET A 40 -34.54 24.64 -16.75
CA MET A 40 -35.47 25.72 -16.41
C MET A 40 -36.66 25.21 -15.58
N TYR A 41 -37.15 24.00 -15.88
CA TYR A 41 -38.19 23.36 -15.08
C TYR A 41 -37.72 23.09 -13.65
N TYR A 42 -36.54 22.49 -13.47
CA TYR A 42 -35.97 22.22 -12.14
C TYR A 42 -35.68 23.51 -11.36
N GLU A 43 -35.12 24.54 -12.00
CA GLU A 43 -34.86 25.83 -11.35
C GLU A 43 -36.15 26.53 -10.91
N ARG A 44 -37.26 26.38 -11.64
CA ARG A 44 -38.57 26.88 -11.23
C ARG A 44 -39.13 26.14 -10.01
N GLN A 45 -38.79 24.87 -9.84
CA GLN A 45 -39.26 24.02 -8.75
C GLN A 45 -38.36 24.11 -7.49
N LEU A 46 -37.34 24.96 -7.48
CA LEU A 46 -36.47 25.12 -6.30
C LEU A 46 -37.26 25.64 -5.10
N GLY A 47 -37.16 24.92 -3.98
CA GLY A 47 -37.91 25.21 -2.76
C GLY A 47 -39.36 24.72 -2.77
N GLU A 48 -39.84 24.19 -3.89
CA GLU A 48 -41.17 23.57 -3.98
C GLU A 48 -41.15 22.12 -3.46
N SER A 49 -42.32 21.67 -3.00
CA SER A 49 -42.53 20.32 -2.46
C SER A 49 -42.56 19.26 -3.57
N GLN A 50 -42.06 18.06 -3.30
CA GLN A 50 -42.10 16.95 -4.27
C GLN A 50 -43.53 16.61 -4.70
N ARG A 51 -44.53 16.92 -3.87
CA ARG A 51 -45.95 16.78 -4.18
C ARG A 51 -46.41 17.61 -5.38
N THR A 52 -45.84 18.80 -5.57
CA THR A 52 -46.21 19.69 -6.69
C THR A 52 -45.39 19.39 -7.96
N TYR A 53 -44.35 18.56 -7.84
CA TYR A 53 -43.51 18.15 -8.96
C TYR A 53 -44.24 17.18 -9.89
N SER A 54 -44.39 17.58 -11.16
CA SER A 54 -44.99 16.74 -12.19
C SER A 54 -43.92 15.97 -12.97
N LEU A 55 -43.82 14.68 -12.65
CA LEU A 55 -42.98 13.73 -13.36
C LEU A 55 -43.35 13.64 -14.86
N ASP A 56 -44.62 13.77 -15.20
CA ASP A 56 -45.10 13.67 -16.58
C ASP A 56 -44.74 14.92 -17.40
N GLU A 57 -44.76 16.10 -16.79
CA GLU A 57 -44.27 17.33 -17.44
C GLU A 57 -42.76 17.25 -17.71
N ALA A 58 -41.98 16.84 -16.70
CA ALA A 58 -40.53 16.66 -16.86
C ALA A 58 -40.19 15.66 -17.98
N ARG A 59 -40.97 14.58 -18.12
CA ARG A 59 -40.84 13.60 -19.21
C ARG A 59 -41.26 14.14 -20.57
N ALA A 60 -42.34 14.92 -20.61
CA ALA A 60 -42.86 15.49 -21.85
C ALA A 60 -41.86 16.46 -22.52
N ILE A 61 -41.04 17.16 -21.73
CA ILE A 61 -40.00 18.07 -22.26
C ILE A 61 -39.00 17.35 -23.16
N ILE A 62 -38.55 16.15 -22.77
CA ILE A 62 -37.60 15.35 -23.56
C ILE A 62 -38.33 14.49 -24.62
N GLY A 63 -39.58 14.12 -24.35
CA GLY A 63 -40.43 13.31 -25.21
C GLY A 63 -40.15 11.80 -25.13
N GLU A 64 -38.88 11.39 -25.20
CA GLU A 64 -38.50 9.96 -25.10
C GLU A 64 -38.34 9.53 -23.65
N TYR A 65 -39.15 8.56 -23.21
CA TYR A 65 -39.28 8.14 -21.82
C TYR A 65 -37.95 7.70 -21.18
N ARG A 66 -37.16 6.87 -21.89
CA ARG A 66 -35.90 6.35 -21.35
C ARG A 66 -34.86 7.44 -21.19
N MET A 67 -34.74 8.31 -22.18
CA MET A 67 -33.87 9.47 -22.14
C MET A 67 -34.26 10.43 -21.02
N ALA A 68 -35.55 10.74 -20.89
CA ALA A 68 -36.07 11.59 -19.82
C ALA A 68 -35.68 11.03 -18.44
N HIS A 69 -35.93 9.74 -18.21
CA HIS A 69 -35.60 9.08 -16.96
C HIS A 69 -34.09 9.17 -16.64
N CYS A 70 -33.23 8.86 -17.60
CA CYS A 70 -31.79 8.93 -17.39
C CYS A 70 -31.28 10.37 -17.20
N LEU A 71 -31.80 11.35 -17.94
CA LEU A 71 -31.44 12.76 -17.77
C LEU A 71 -31.90 13.32 -16.42
N MET A 72 -33.13 13.02 -15.99
CA MET A 72 -33.61 13.37 -14.65
C MET A 72 -32.75 12.73 -13.56
N ALA A 73 -32.36 11.47 -13.74
CA ALA A 73 -31.40 10.83 -12.85
C ALA A 73 -30.05 11.55 -12.88
N THR A 74 -29.54 11.98 -14.04
CA THR A 74 -28.31 12.79 -14.16
C THR A 74 -28.41 14.10 -13.38
N LEU A 75 -29.57 14.77 -13.39
CA LEU A 75 -29.81 15.99 -12.61
C LEU A 75 -29.73 15.78 -11.09
N SER A 76 -29.86 14.55 -10.58
CA SER A 76 -29.62 14.23 -9.16
C SER A 76 -28.19 14.53 -8.68
N HIS A 77 -27.27 14.84 -9.60
CA HIS A 77 -25.94 15.29 -9.25
C HIS A 77 -25.94 16.74 -8.73
N TRP A 78 -26.83 17.59 -9.24
CA TRP A 78 -26.93 19.02 -8.87
C TRP A 78 -28.14 19.33 -8.01
N TYR A 79 -29.22 18.58 -8.15
CA TYR A 79 -30.47 18.79 -7.42
C TYR A 79 -30.76 17.60 -6.51
N SER A 80 -31.21 17.88 -5.29
CA SER A 80 -31.58 16.85 -4.32
C SER A 80 -32.85 17.22 -3.58
N TRP A 81 -33.71 16.22 -3.39
CA TRP A 81 -34.87 16.31 -2.51
C TRP A 81 -34.40 16.20 -1.07
N GLN A 82 -34.65 17.23 -0.27
CA GLN A 82 -34.22 17.30 1.12
C GLN A 82 -35.43 17.41 2.05
N PRO A 83 -35.44 16.66 3.17
CA PRO A 83 -36.49 16.80 4.17
C PRO A 83 -36.41 18.19 4.80
N ARG A 84 -37.58 18.74 5.14
CA ARG A 84 -37.64 20.02 5.87
C ARG A 84 -37.21 19.81 7.33
N SER A 85 -36.54 20.80 7.90
CA SER A 85 -36.21 20.80 9.33
C SER A 85 -37.49 20.92 10.17
N TRP A 86 -37.71 19.94 11.06
CA TRP A 86 -38.84 19.94 12.01
C TRP A 86 -38.95 21.29 12.73
N ASP A 87 -37.88 21.74 13.39
CA ASP A 87 -37.89 22.97 14.18
C ASP A 87 -38.19 24.21 13.34
N ALA A 88 -37.73 24.25 12.09
CA ALA A 88 -37.99 25.38 11.19
C ALA A 88 -39.48 25.45 10.84
N VAL A 89 -40.08 24.31 10.51
CA VAL A 89 -41.49 24.20 10.13
C VAL A 89 -42.41 24.48 11.32
N VAL A 90 -42.11 23.94 12.51
CA VAL A 90 -42.92 24.21 13.71
C VAL A 90 -42.93 25.70 14.07
N ARG A 91 -41.78 26.39 13.93
CA ARG A 91 -41.70 27.84 14.16
C ARG A 91 -42.45 28.64 13.11
N GLU A 92 -42.38 28.24 11.84
CA GLU A 92 -43.14 28.86 10.74
C GLU A 92 -44.65 28.79 10.99
N LEU A 93 -45.13 27.65 11.49
CA LEU A 93 -46.55 27.41 11.78
C LEU A 93 -47.02 27.97 13.14
N GLY A 94 -46.12 28.58 13.93
CA GLY A 94 -46.47 29.19 15.22
C GLY A 94 -46.73 28.20 16.37
N GLY A 95 -46.19 26.97 16.25
CA GLY A 95 -46.31 25.94 17.28
C GLY A 95 -45.64 26.33 18.60
N ASN A 96 -46.18 25.84 19.72
CA ASN A 96 -45.67 26.15 21.05
C ASN A 96 -44.35 25.42 21.39
N GLU A 97 -43.71 25.82 22.51
CA GLU A 97 -42.48 25.17 23.00
C GLU A 97 -42.66 23.67 23.27
N GLN A 98 -43.87 23.24 23.68
CA GLN A 98 -44.16 21.81 23.87
C GLN A 98 -44.08 21.02 22.57
N LEU A 99 -44.54 21.59 21.45
CA LEU A 99 -44.41 20.97 20.13
C LEU A 99 -42.96 20.93 19.66
N LEU A 100 -42.17 21.97 19.95
CA LEU A 100 -40.73 21.99 19.66
C LEU A 100 -39.96 20.92 20.45
N THR A 101 -40.43 20.51 21.63
CA THR A 101 -39.82 19.39 22.35
C THR A 101 -40.00 18.04 21.65
N LEU A 102 -41.03 17.90 20.80
CA LEU A 102 -41.27 16.71 20.00
C LEU A 102 -40.39 16.78 18.74
N THR A 103 -39.08 16.55 18.88
CA THR A 103 -38.02 16.64 17.84
C THR A 103 -38.27 15.98 16.45
N SER A 104 -39.40 15.29 16.22
CA SER A 104 -39.72 14.68 14.92
C SER A 104 -41.23 14.39 14.73
N PRO A 105 -41.69 14.23 13.46
CA PRO A 105 -43.06 13.80 13.14
C PRO A 105 -43.46 12.46 13.78
N VAL A 106 -42.50 11.55 13.95
CA VAL A 106 -42.71 10.25 14.61
C VAL A 106 -43.14 10.45 16.07
N GLN A 107 -42.52 11.38 16.79
CA GLN A 107 -42.87 11.69 18.18
C GLN A 107 -44.24 12.36 18.26
N LEU A 108 -44.59 13.23 17.32
CA LEU A 108 -45.93 13.81 17.22
C LEU A 108 -47.01 12.75 16.99
N ARG A 109 -46.76 11.78 16.10
CA ARG A 109 -47.66 10.63 15.89
C ARG A 109 -47.84 9.81 17.17
N LEU A 110 -46.76 9.55 17.90
CA LEU A 110 -46.83 8.84 19.19
C LEU A 110 -47.64 9.63 20.22
N ALA A 111 -47.43 10.94 20.33
CA ALA A 111 -48.22 11.80 21.22
C ALA A 111 -49.72 11.77 20.86
N LEU A 112 -50.05 11.79 19.56
CA LEU A 112 -51.42 11.66 19.09
C LEU A 112 -52.02 10.30 19.45
N TYR A 113 -51.27 9.21 19.27
CA TYR A 113 -51.75 7.88 19.65
C TYR A 113 -51.98 7.73 21.14
N THR A 114 -51.09 8.29 21.98
CA THR A 114 -51.27 8.36 23.43
C THR A 114 -52.52 9.15 23.80
N PHE A 115 -52.73 10.32 23.18
CA PHE A 115 -53.93 11.13 23.40
C PHE A 115 -55.21 10.36 23.03
N VAL A 116 -55.22 9.67 21.89
CA VAL A 116 -56.37 8.83 21.48
C VAL A 116 -56.57 7.66 22.43
N GLN A 117 -55.50 7.06 22.95
CA GLN A 117 -55.57 6.00 23.94
C GLN A 117 -56.21 6.48 25.24
N GLU A 118 -55.83 7.66 25.74
CA GLU A 118 -56.31 8.22 27.00
C GLU A 118 -57.74 8.76 26.92
N HIS A 119 -58.08 9.45 25.83
CA HIS A 119 -59.38 10.14 25.71
C HIS A 119 -60.45 9.35 24.95
N TYR A 120 -60.06 8.37 24.13
CA TYR A 120 -60.97 7.61 23.26
C TYR A 120 -60.76 6.10 23.32
N ALA A 121 -60.07 5.58 24.36
CA ALA A 121 -59.77 4.16 24.56
C ALA A 121 -59.08 3.49 23.36
N GLY A 122 -58.27 4.25 22.62
CA GLY A 122 -57.45 3.75 21.52
C GLY A 122 -58.15 3.68 20.16
N PHE A 123 -59.42 4.08 20.06
CA PHE A 123 -60.17 4.04 18.80
C PHE A 123 -60.88 5.36 18.51
N LEU A 124 -60.65 5.90 17.32
CA LEU A 124 -61.23 7.16 16.87
C LEU A 124 -62.22 6.92 15.73
N SER A 125 -63.53 7.08 15.99
CA SER A 125 -64.55 6.94 14.94
C SER A 125 -64.54 8.14 13.97
N ALA A 126 -65.09 7.95 12.76
CA ALA A 126 -65.18 9.03 11.77
C ALA A 126 -65.95 10.26 12.27
N GLN A 127 -66.95 10.07 13.14
CA GLN A 127 -67.74 11.17 13.73
C GLN A 127 -66.95 11.96 14.79
N GLN A 128 -66.01 11.32 15.48
CA GLN A 128 -65.24 11.92 16.57
C GLN A 128 -63.88 12.48 16.11
N ARG A 129 -63.41 12.10 14.92
CA ARG A 129 -62.08 12.43 14.42
C ARG A 129 -61.81 13.93 14.35
N SER A 130 -62.72 14.70 13.78
CA SER A 130 -62.55 16.15 13.62
C SER A 130 -62.43 16.86 14.96
N THR A 131 -63.28 16.50 15.93
CA THR A 131 -63.25 17.08 17.28
C THR A 131 -61.98 16.69 18.04
N ALA A 132 -61.54 15.43 17.94
CA ALA A 132 -60.33 14.96 18.62
C ALA A 132 -59.05 15.63 18.08
N LEU A 133 -58.94 15.76 16.75
CA LEU A 133 -57.81 16.44 16.13
C LEU A 133 -57.80 17.94 16.46
N ALA A 134 -58.98 18.59 16.57
CA ALA A 134 -59.06 19.98 16.99
C ALA A 134 -58.56 20.18 18.44
N LEU A 135 -58.97 19.30 19.36
CA LEU A 135 -58.50 19.36 20.76
C LEU A 135 -56.99 19.09 20.88
N PHE A 136 -56.48 18.12 20.13
CA PHE A 136 -55.05 17.81 20.12
C PHE A 136 -54.23 18.94 19.47
N ALA A 137 -54.72 19.56 18.40
CA ALA A 137 -54.08 20.70 17.75
C ALA A 137 -54.03 21.94 18.66
N GLU A 138 -55.11 22.19 19.42
CA GLU A 138 -55.19 23.27 20.40
C GLU A 138 -54.10 23.16 21.49
N GLN A 139 -53.79 21.95 21.95
CA GLN A 139 -52.71 21.71 22.93
C GLN A 139 -51.35 22.22 22.44
N TYR A 140 -51.10 22.18 21.13
CA TYR A 140 -49.82 22.57 20.53
C TYR A 140 -49.84 23.94 19.86
N ASN A 141 -50.96 24.68 19.95
CA ASN A 141 -51.17 25.99 19.33
C ASN A 141 -50.99 25.95 17.80
N VAL A 142 -51.53 24.92 17.14
CA VAL A 142 -51.52 24.78 15.68
C VAL A 142 -52.94 24.55 15.16
N SER A 143 -53.19 24.83 13.87
CA SER A 143 -54.48 24.46 13.26
C SER A 143 -54.56 22.96 12.97
N VAL A 144 -55.77 22.43 12.72
CA VAL A 144 -55.95 21.02 12.34
C VAL A 144 -55.21 20.70 11.03
N SER A 145 -55.21 21.63 10.07
CA SER A 145 -54.47 21.44 8.81
C SER A 145 -52.96 21.42 9.03
N ASP A 146 -52.44 22.26 9.93
CA ASP A 146 -51.02 22.30 10.26
C ASP A 146 -50.59 21.02 11.00
N LEU A 147 -51.44 20.51 11.90
CA LEU A 147 -51.24 19.23 12.55
C LEU A 147 -51.18 18.09 11.53
N GLU A 148 -52.13 18.02 10.60
CA GLU A 148 -52.14 16.99 9.56
C GLU A 148 -50.89 17.07 8.67
N TYR A 149 -50.44 18.27 8.32
CA TYR A 149 -49.19 18.49 7.59
C TYR A 149 -47.96 18.04 8.39
N LEU A 150 -47.85 18.43 9.67
CA LEU A 150 -46.73 18.04 10.54
C LEU A 150 -46.64 16.52 10.76
N LEU A 151 -47.79 15.83 10.83
CA LEU A 151 -47.84 14.38 10.96
C LEU A 151 -47.27 13.66 9.72
N ALA A 152 -47.32 14.29 8.55
CA ALA A 152 -46.86 13.78 7.27
C ALA A 152 -45.54 14.41 6.79
N LEU A 153 -44.90 15.27 7.58
CA LEU A 153 -43.72 16.05 7.18
C LEU A 153 -42.51 15.18 6.79
N ASP A 154 -42.40 13.96 7.32
CA ASP A 154 -41.35 13.00 6.97
C ASP A 154 -41.67 12.16 5.71
N SER A 155 -42.77 12.44 5.02
CA SER A 155 -43.10 11.84 3.73
C SER A 155 -42.15 12.34 2.63
N GLU A 156 -41.81 11.48 1.68
CA GLU A 156 -41.05 11.87 0.47
C GLU A 156 -41.77 13.00 -0.29
N GLU A 157 -43.11 12.99 -0.29
CA GLU A 157 -43.93 14.01 -0.95
C GLU A 157 -43.67 15.43 -0.43
N GLU A 158 -43.28 15.60 0.83
CA GLU A 158 -43.07 16.94 1.44
C GLU A 158 -41.60 17.38 1.47
N THR A 159 -40.72 16.61 0.83
CA THR A 159 -39.33 17.02 0.64
C THR A 159 -39.26 18.19 -0.35
N LEU A 160 -38.29 19.10 -0.14
CA LEU A 160 -38.10 20.27 -0.99
C LEU A 160 -36.96 20.04 -1.97
N LEU A 161 -37.13 20.52 -3.20
CA LEU A 161 -36.04 20.51 -4.18
C LEU A 161 -35.00 21.56 -3.81
N THR A 162 -33.77 21.12 -3.59
CA THR A 162 -32.65 22.01 -3.28
C THR A 162 -31.51 21.79 -4.26
N ARG A 163 -30.75 22.86 -4.53
CA ARG A 163 -29.53 22.77 -5.32
C ARG A 163 -28.34 22.50 -4.40
N VAL A 164 -27.55 21.47 -4.73
CA VAL A 164 -26.36 21.03 -3.97
C VAL A 164 -25.15 21.92 -4.29
N VAL A 165 -25.14 22.56 -5.46
CA VAL A 165 -24.03 23.38 -5.98
C VAL A 165 -24.47 24.84 -6.12
N GLU A 166 -23.53 25.78 -6.08
CA GLU A 166 -23.83 27.23 -6.13
C GLU A 166 -24.47 27.67 -7.46
N SER A 167 -24.09 27.08 -8.60
CA SER A 167 -24.60 27.42 -9.93
C SER A 167 -25.38 26.27 -10.57
N SER A 168 -26.37 26.62 -11.40
CA SER A 168 -27.06 25.67 -12.29
C SER A 168 -26.10 25.15 -13.35
N PRO A 169 -26.13 23.85 -13.70
CA PRO A 169 -25.24 23.29 -14.72
C PRO A 169 -25.63 23.75 -16.13
N THR A 170 -24.66 23.71 -17.03
CA THR A 170 -24.92 23.92 -18.46
C THR A 170 -25.46 22.63 -19.11
N PRO A 171 -26.21 22.72 -20.22
CA PRO A 171 -26.65 21.52 -20.95
C PRO A 171 -25.50 20.61 -21.40
N GLU A 172 -24.33 21.18 -21.70
CA GLU A 172 -23.13 20.45 -22.09
C GLU A 172 -22.59 19.61 -20.92
N GLU A 173 -22.54 20.16 -19.71
CA GLU A 173 -22.15 19.44 -18.50
C GLU A 173 -23.12 18.29 -18.17
N VAL A 174 -24.43 18.50 -18.34
CA VAL A 174 -25.45 17.45 -18.15
C VAL A 174 -25.27 16.34 -19.18
N ALA A 175 -25.09 16.67 -20.47
CA ALA A 175 -24.89 15.68 -21.52
C ALA A 175 -23.58 14.88 -21.34
N ALA A 176 -22.51 15.57 -20.92
CA ALA A 176 -21.24 14.95 -20.56
C ALA A 176 -21.38 13.95 -19.41
N LEU A 177 -22.06 14.34 -18.33
CA LEU A 177 -22.25 13.48 -17.17
C LEU A 177 -23.19 12.30 -17.49
N TYR A 178 -24.23 12.53 -18.30
CA TYR A 178 -25.08 11.48 -18.84
C TYR A 178 -24.25 10.44 -19.59
N ASN A 179 -23.41 10.87 -20.54
CA ASN A 179 -22.55 9.97 -21.30
C ASN A 179 -21.63 9.17 -20.36
N GLN A 180 -21.04 9.83 -19.36
CA GLN A 180 -20.19 9.16 -18.38
C GLN A 180 -20.96 8.05 -17.64
N TRP A 181 -22.18 8.32 -17.17
CA TRP A 181 -22.97 7.33 -16.44
C TRP A 181 -23.48 6.21 -17.36
N VAL A 182 -23.76 6.48 -18.63
CA VAL A 182 -24.06 5.45 -19.63
C VAL A 182 -22.88 4.48 -19.79
N PHE A 183 -21.67 5.02 -19.87
CA PHE A 183 -20.44 4.22 -19.97
C PHE A 183 -20.19 3.39 -18.70
N GLU A 184 -20.32 4.01 -17.53
CA GLU A 184 -20.18 3.32 -16.23
C GLU A 184 -21.23 2.22 -16.04
N ALA A 185 -22.48 2.47 -16.46
CA ALA A 185 -23.55 1.48 -16.40
C ALA A 185 -23.28 0.26 -17.30
N ALA A 186 -22.64 0.45 -18.45
CA ALA A 186 -22.21 -0.65 -19.32
C ALA A 186 -21.15 -1.51 -18.62
N LEU A 187 -20.10 -0.88 -18.06
CA LEU A 187 -18.97 -1.57 -17.45
C LEU A 187 -19.31 -2.21 -16.10
N PHE A 188 -20.25 -1.65 -15.36
CA PHE A 188 -20.79 -2.29 -14.16
C PHE A 188 -21.44 -3.64 -14.46
N ASN A 189 -22.04 -3.79 -15.65
CA ASN A 189 -22.66 -5.03 -16.09
C ASN A 189 -21.73 -5.89 -16.95
N ALA A 190 -20.43 -5.57 -17.01
CA ALA A 190 -19.46 -6.33 -17.79
C ALA A 190 -18.93 -7.55 -17.02
N SER A 191 -18.70 -8.66 -17.72
CA SER A 191 -17.88 -9.77 -17.22
C SER A 191 -16.39 -9.52 -17.46
N TYR A 192 -16.05 -8.88 -18.58
CA TYR A 192 -14.69 -8.42 -18.85
C TYR A 192 -14.69 -7.30 -19.90
N VAL A 193 -13.58 -6.58 -19.97
CA VAL A 193 -13.22 -5.63 -21.02
C VAL A 193 -11.91 -6.07 -21.65
N HIS A 194 -11.90 -6.27 -22.95
CA HIS A 194 -10.74 -6.70 -23.71
C HIS A 194 -10.18 -5.53 -24.52
N PHE A 195 -8.86 -5.38 -24.49
CA PHE A 195 -8.11 -4.40 -25.26
C PHE A 195 -7.03 -5.11 -26.09
N VAL A 196 -6.91 -4.74 -27.35
CA VAL A 196 -5.79 -5.11 -28.22
C VAL A 196 -4.91 -3.88 -28.41
N ILE A 197 -3.66 -3.97 -27.98
CA ILE A 197 -2.72 -2.84 -27.87
C ILE A 197 -1.48 -3.13 -28.72
N ASP A 198 -1.13 -2.22 -29.62
CA ASP A 198 0.16 -2.22 -30.31
C ASP A 198 1.25 -1.69 -29.38
N CYS A 199 2.10 -2.58 -28.88
CA CYS A 199 3.19 -2.23 -27.97
C CYS A 199 4.19 -1.24 -28.59
N THR A 200 4.39 -1.27 -29.91
CA THR A 200 5.36 -0.41 -30.60
C THR A 200 4.83 1.02 -30.73
N ALA A 201 3.54 1.18 -31.00
CA ALA A 201 2.87 2.47 -30.98
C ALA A 201 2.79 3.03 -29.55
N PHE A 202 2.48 2.18 -28.57
CA PHE A 202 2.34 2.59 -27.17
C PHE A 202 3.68 3.07 -26.57
N SER A 203 4.79 2.37 -26.87
CA SER A 203 6.12 2.77 -26.39
C SER A 203 6.56 4.13 -26.94
N LYS A 204 6.28 4.41 -28.23
CA LYS A 204 6.57 5.72 -28.87
C LYS A 204 5.80 6.89 -28.24
N LEU A 205 4.62 6.62 -27.67
CA LEU A 205 3.80 7.61 -26.97
C LEU A 205 4.27 7.84 -25.52
N ALA A 206 5.04 6.91 -24.94
CA ALA A 206 5.42 6.93 -23.52
C ALA A 206 6.78 7.60 -23.22
N VAL A 207 7.69 7.71 -24.21
CA VAL A 207 9.03 8.28 -24.00
C VAL A 207 9.03 9.80 -24.22
N PRO A 208 9.35 10.64 -23.22
CA PRO A 208 9.69 12.05 -23.47
C PRO A 208 10.97 12.08 -24.32
N ARG A 209 10.98 12.84 -25.42
CA ARG A 209 12.19 13.06 -26.22
C ARG A 209 13.34 13.54 -25.32
N ALA A 210 14.25 12.64 -24.95
CA ALA A 210 15.57 13.02 -24.42
C ALA A 210 16.43 13.58 -25.58
N PRO A 211 17.32 14.55 -25.33
CA PRO A 211 18.21 15.10 -26.35
C PRO A 211 19.16 14.02 -26.89
N ALA A 212 19.46 14.13 -28.18
CA ALA A 212 19.93 13.05 -29.06
C ALA A 212 21.40 12.59 -28.88
N GLU A 213 22.03 12.77 -27.71
CA GLU A 213 23.49 12.55 -27.57
C GLU A 213 23.90 11.44 -26.59
N ALA A 214 22.98 10.60 -26.09
CA ALA A 214 23.35 9.51 -25.16
C ALA A 214 22.58 8.19 -25.36
N ALA A 215 22.13 7.87 -26.58
CA ALA A 215 21.50 6.59 -26.87
C ALA A 215 22.52 5.60 -27.46
N LEU A 216 23.14 4.77 -26.60
CA LEU A 216 23.69 3.49 -27.05
C LEU A 216 22.54 2.62 -27.60
N PRO A 217 22.75 1.88 -28.70
CA PRO A 217 21.69 1.08 -29.30
C PRO A 217 21.40 -0.12 -28.39
N ILE A 218 20.28 -0.07 -27.66
CA ILE A 218 19.72 -1.25 -27.00
C ILE A 218 19.20 -2.18 -28.11
N LEU A 219 20.06 -3.11 -28.52
CA LEU A 219 19.78 -4.19 -29.44
C LEU A 219 18.89 -5.24 -28.75
N THR A 220 17.60 -4.97 -28.60
CA THR A 220 16.56 -6.01 -28.56
C THR A 220 15.20 -5.38 -28.92
N PRO A 221 14.49 -5.88 -29.96
CA PRO A 221 13.17 -5.37 -30.34
C PRO A 221 12.08 -5.57 -29.25
N ASN A 222 12.36 -6.41 -28.24
CA ASN A 222 11.42 -6.76 -27.16
C ASN A 222 11.48 -5.83 -25.93
N ALA A 223 12.47 -4.95 -25.82
CA ALA A 223 12.62 -4.07 -24.64
C ALA A 223 11.47 -3.05 -24.48
N GLY A 224 10.84 -2.66 -25.58
CA GLY A 224 9.71 -1.72 -25.57
C GLY A 224 8.43 -2.32 -24.96
N ALA A 225 8.16 -3.61 -25.20
CA ALA A 225 6.95 -4.28 -24.74
C ALA A 225 6.92 -4.43 -23.20
N GLY A 226 8.07 -4.72 -22.58
CA GLY A 226 8.19 -4.85 -21.12
C GLY A 226 7.77 -3.57 -20.38
N ALA A 227 8.14 -2.39 -20.90
CA ALA A 227 7.74 -1.12 -20.32
C ALA A 227 6.22 -0.84 -20.45
N VAL A 228 5.62 -1.24 -21.57
CA VAL A 228 4.16 -1.14 -21.79
C VAL A 228 3.41 -2.03 -20.80
N ILE A 229 3.82 -3.29 -20.69
CA ILE A 229 3.26 -4.27 -19.76
C ILE A 229 3.33 -3.73 -18.33
N LYS A 230 4.52 -3.33 -17.86
CA LYS A 230 4.70 -2.78 -16.50
C LYS A 230 3.77 -1.60 -16.24
N ARG A 231 3.61 -0.69 -17.22
CA ARG A 231 2.71 0.47 -17.07
C ARG A 231 1.24 0.07 -17.00
N LEU A 232 0.77 -0.85 -17.84
CA LEU A 232 -0.62 -1.32 -17.84
C LEU A 232 -0.95 -2.05 -16.53
N CYS A 233 -0.05 -2.93 -16.10
CA CYS A 233 -0.11 -3.60 -14.80
C CYS A 233 -0.20 -2.57 -13.67
N PHE A 234 0.72 -1.62 -13.61
CA PHE A 234 0.73 -0.57 -12.60
C PHE A 234 -0.58 0.21 -12.55
N MET A 235 -1.16 0.57 -13.69
CA MET A 235 -2.45 1.27 -13.75
C MET A 235 -3.60 0.41 -13.23
N ALA A 236 -3.63 -0.87 -13.59
CA ALA A 236 -4.65 -1.81 -13.13
C ALA A 236 -4.55 -2.07 -11.63
N ARG A 237 -3.32 -2.31 -11.13
CA ARG A 237 -2.94 -2.44 -9.72
C ARG A 237 -3.35 -1.21 -8.90
N LYS A 238 -2.97 -0.01 -9.36
CA LYS A 238 -3.32 1.28 -8.71
C LYS A 238 -4.82 1.46 -8.51
N LEU A 239 -5.64 0.94 -9.44
CA LEU A 239 -7.10 1.01 -9.36
C LEU A 239 -7.72 -0.25 -8.77
N GLY A 240 -6.94 -1.26 -8.37
CA GLY A 240 -7.44 -2.55 -7.86
C GLY A 240 -8.37 -3.26 -8.85
N VAL A 241 -8.04 -3.19 -10.14
CA VAL A 241 -8.76 -3.89 -11.22
C VAL A 241 -7.97 -5.13 -11.59
N TYR A 242 -8.63 -6.28 -11.53
CA TYR A 242 -8.07 -7.56 -11.95
C TYR A 242 -7.88 -7.59 -13.45
N TYR A 243 -6.76 -8.15 -13.89
CA TYR A 243 -6.40 -8.17 -15.28
C TYR A 243 -5.69 -9.47 -15.67
N ASP A 244 -5.67 -9.73 -16.96
CA ASP A 244 -4.90 -10.76 -17.61
C ASP A 244 -4.21 -10.20 -18.85
N LEU A 245 -3.04 -10.73 -19.16
CA LEU A 245 -2.18 -10.28 -20.24
C LEU A 245 -1.70 -11.46 -21.06
N GLU A 246 -1.98 -11.39 -22.35
CA GLU A 246 -1.53 -12.32 -23.38
C GLU A 246 -0.88 -11.53 -24.52
N TYR A 247 0.02 -12.16 -25.28
CA TYR A 247 0.65 -11.54 -26.43
C TYR A 247 0.54 -12.47 -27.63
N GLU A 248 0.28 -11.88 -28.80
CA GLU A 248 0.22 -12.65 -30.05
C GLU A 248 1.62 -12.69 -30.67
N ASN A 249 2.23 -13.87 -30.69
CA ASN A 249 3.47 -14.10 -31.44
C ASN A 249 3.12 -14.37 -32.90
N ALA A 250 3.58 -13.52 -33.82
CA ALA A 250 3.42 -13.66 -35.27
C ALA A 250 4.17 -14.87 -35.90
N VAL A 251 4.41 -15.96 -35.16
CA VAL A 251 5.22 -17.11 -35.61
C VAL A 251 4.36 -18.28 -36.11
N THR A 252 3.02 -18.23 -36.03
CA THR A 252 2.16 -19.28 -36.59
C THR A 252 1.31 -18.78 -37.76
N THR A 253 1.95 -18.54 -38.91
CA THR A 253 1.30 -18.72 -40.21
C THR A 253 2.26 -19.37 -41.19
N THR A 254 2.05 -20.67 -41.41
CA THR A 254 2.53 -21.39 -42.58
C THR A 254 2.06 -20.67 -43.86
N ALA A 255 3.01 -20.15 -44.63
CA ALA A 255 3.10 -20.19 -46.11
C ALA A 255 3.68 -18.88 -46.69
N LYS A 256 4.89 -19.02 -47.24
CA LYS A 256 5.45 -18.30 -48.40
C LYS A 256 4.89 -16.90 -48.69
N THR A 257 5.44 -15.89 -48.02
CA THR A 257 5.84 -14.64 -48.68
C THR A 257 6.89 -13.96 -47.80
N ALA A 258 8.12 -13.83 -48.32
CA ALA A 258 9.12 -12.98 -47.73
C ALA A 258 8.67 -11.52 -47.88
N VAL A 259 8.12 -10.96 -46.80
CA VAL A 259 8.00 -9.51 -46.64
C VAL A 259 8.80 -9.16 -45.40
N THR A 260 9.92 -8.49 -45.64
CA THR A 260 10.67 -7.76 -44.62
C THR A 260 9.77 -6.65 -44.06
N GLY A 261 9.21 -6.89 -42.87
CA GLY A 261 8.44 -5.91 -42.13
C GLY A 261 8.22 -6.43 -40.72
N ASN A 262 8.75 -5.72 -39.73
CA ASN A 262 8.63 -6.05 -38.31
C ASN A 262 7.14 -6.03 -37.92
N ALA A 263 6.49 -7.19 -37.81
CA ALA A 263 5.08 -7.27 -37.42
C ALA A 263 4.89 -6.63 -36.03
N PRO A 264 3.85 -5.80 -35.82
CA PRO A 264 3.63 -5.16 -34.53
C PRO A 264 3.34 -6.22 -33.46
N LEU A 265 4.02 -6.12 -32.32
CA LEU A 265 3.75 -6.98 -31.17
C LEU A 265 2.42 -6.54 -30.54
N LEU A 266 1.40 -7.38 -30.70
CA LEU A 266 0.06 -7.14 -30.18
C LEU A 266 -0.07 -7.73 -28.78
N LEU A 267 -0.55 -6.89 -27.85
CA LEU A 267 -0.81 -7.25 -26.48
C LEU A 267 -2.31 -7.25 -26.22
N HIS A 268 -2.80 -8.38 -25.74
CA HIS A 268 -4.16 -8.61 -25.31
C HIS A 268 -4.26 -8.36 -23.81
N LEU A 269 -4.92 -7.27 -23.42
CA LEU A 269 -5.23 -6.94 -22.03
C LEU A 269 -6.69 -7.22 -21.75
N THR A 270 -6.96 -8.16 -20.86
CA THR A 270 -8.32 -8.48 -20.39
C THR A 270 -8.49 -7.95 -18.98
N LEU A 271 -9.35 -6.96 -18.79
CA LEU A 271 -9.75 -6.45 -17.49
C LEU A 271 -11.03 -7.15 -17.03
N TYR A 272 -11.02 -7.76 -15.86
CA TYR A 272 -12.20 -8.45 -15.35
C TYR A 272 -13.23 -7.46 -14.83
N GLY A 273 -14.50 -7.81 -15.02
CA GLY A 273 -15.65 -7.03 -14.61
C GLY A 273 -16.21 -7.44 -13.25
N PRO A 274 -17.15 -6.66 -12.69
CA PRO A 274 -17.74 -6.96 -11.38
C PRO A 274 -18.40 -8.33 -11.26
N GLN A 275 -18.77 -8.98 -12.37
CA GLN A 275 -19.38 -10.31 -12.36
C GLN A 275 -18.38 -11.43 -12.06
N GLU A 276 -17.10 -11.19 -12.28
CA GLU A 276 -16.03 -12.19 -12.12
C GLU A 276 -15.26 -12.01 -10.80
N VAL A 277 -15.63 -11.00 -10.00
CA VAL A 277 -14.85 -10.54 -8.83
C VAL A 277 -15.72 -10.44 -7.59
N THR A 278 -15.15 -10.82 -6.44
CA THR A 278 -15.79 -10.69 -5.12
C THR A 278 -15.70 -9.26 -4.60
N GLY A 279 -16.79 -8.73 -4.04
CA GLY A 279 -16.84 -7.39 -3.45
C GLY A 279 -18.11 -6.63 -3.83
N THR A 280 -18.20 -5.34 -3.50
CA THR A 280 -19.35 -4.53 -3.92
C THR A 280 -19.23 -4.24 -5.44
N PRO A 281 -20.19 -4.71 -6.27
CA PRO A 281 -20.05 -4.54 -7.72
C PRO A 281 -19.96 -3.07 -8.15
N GLN A 282 -20.52 -2.16 -7.34
CA GLN A 282 -20.63 -0.73 -7.67
C GLN A 282 -19.27 -0.04 -7.58
N GLN A 283 -18.53 -0.29 -6.50
CA GLN A 283 -17.20 0.28 -6.32
C GLN A 283 -16.20 -0.33 -7.30
N TYR A 284 -16.32 -1.63 -7.58
CA TYR A 284 -15.46 -2.29 -8.56
C TYR A 284 -15.73 -1.79 -10.00
N GLY A 285 -17.00 -1.69 -10.40
CA GLY A 285 -17.38 -1.19 -11.72
C GLY A 285 -16.89 0.24 -11.99
N LEU A 286 -16.91 1.11 -10.97
CA LEU A 286 -16.37 2.46 -11.09
C LEU A 286 -14.84 2.46 -11.29
N ARG A 287 -14.11 1.61 -10.57
CA ARG A 287 -12.65 1.45 -10.73
C ARG A 287 -12.30 0.94 -12.12
N LEU A 288 -13.03 -0.06 -12.62
CA LEU A 288 -12.90 -0.56 -13.99
C LEU A 288 -13.18 0.54 -15.02
N ALA A 289 -14.25 1.32 -14.85
CA ALA A 289 -14.59 2.40 -15.76
C ALA A 289 -13.54 3.52 -15.76
N ARG A 290 -12.97 3.85 -14.60
CA ARG A 290 -11.83 4.77 -14.50
C ARG A 290 -10.61 4.23 -15.27
N LEU A 291 -10.27 2.95 -15.12
CA LEU A 291 -9.16 2.32 -15.83
C LEU A 291 -9.38 2.34 -17.35
N CYS A 292 -10.55 1.90 -17.80
CA CYS A 292 -10.91 1.88 -19.22
C CYS A 292 -10.80 3.29 -19.83
N ARG A 293 -11.30 4.33 -19.13
CA ARG A 293 -11.15 5.72 -19.57
C ARG A 293 -9.69 6.14 -19.69
N MET A 294 -8.85 5.83 -18.70
CA MET A 294 -7.42 6.18 -18.76
C MET A 294 -6.73 5.50 -19.94
N LEU A 295 -6.98 4.22 -20.18
CA LEU A 295 -6.40 3.47 -21.31
C LEU A 295 -6.84 4.05 -22.65
N LEU A 296 -8.13 4.31 -22.77
CA LEU A 296 -8.74 4.89 -23.96
C LEU A 296 -8.27 6.33 -24.23
N GLY A 297 -7.51 6.98 -23.35
CA GLY A 297 -6.86 8.26 -23.63
C GLY A 297 -7.40 9.44 -22.81
N TYR A 298 -8.07 9.17 -21.70
CA TYR A 298 -8.41 10.20 -20.73
C TYR A 298 -7.23 10.50 -19.78
N ALA A 299 -6.36 11.43 -20.16
CA ALA A 299 -5.34 11.98 -19.28
C ALA A 299 -5.24 13.51 -19.46
N GLY A 300 -6.07 14.26 -18.73
CA GLY A 300 -5.88 15.70 -18.56
C GLY A 300 -4.75 15.98 -17.58
N ALA A 301 -3.63 16.51 -18.07
CA ALA A 301 -2.61 17.15 -17.25
C ALA A 301 -2.04 18.37 -17.97
N SER A 302 -2.65 19.53 -17.75
CA SER A 302 -1.95 20.82 -17.70
C SER A 302 -2.78 21.85 -16.94
N SER A 303 -2.27 22.27 -15.78
CA SER A 303 -2.63 23.52 -15.12
C SER A 303 -2.36 24.71 -16.04
N GLY A 304 -3.18 25.77 -15.89
CA GLY A 304 -3.08 26.98 -16.67
C GLY A 304 -1.72 27.69 -16.61
N ALA A 305 -1.33 28.24 -17.76
CA ALA A 305 -0.72 29.56 -17.90
C ALA A 305 -0.83 29.93 -19.38
N ARG A 306 -1.59 30.98 -19.67
CA ARG A 306 -1.43 31.73 -20.92
C ARG A 306 -0.01 32.27 -20.90
N GLU A 307 0.86 31.73 -21.75
CA GLU A 307 1.93 32.51 -22.36
C GLU A 307 2.49 31.78 -23.59
N SER A 308 2.67 32.58 -24.64
CA SER A 308 3.21 32.24 -25.95
C SER A 308 4.40 31.27 -25.91
N GLY A 309 4.27 30.14 -26.61
CA GLY A 309 5.39 29.23 -26.86
C GLY A 309 4.95 27.79 -27.02
N SER A 310 5.05 27.26 -28.25
CA SER A 310 4.81 25.87 -28.64
C SER A 310 5.39 24.85 -27.64
N LYS A 311 4.57 24.32 -26.71
CA LYS A 311 4.88 23.14 -25.91
C LYS A 311 4.19 21.90 -26.51
N PRO A 312 4.82 20.70 -26.42
CA PRO A 312 4.34 19.51 -27.11
C PRO A 312 3.06 18.97 -26.45
N LYS A 313 2.03 18.72 -27.26
CA LYS A 313 0.82 17.98 -26.84
C LYS A 313 1.25 16.62 -26.27
N LYS A 314 0.87 16.31 -25.02
CA LYS A 314 1.08 14.97 -24.45
C LYS A 314 0.34 13.93 -25.30
N ALA A 315 0.99 12.79 -25.48
CA ALA A 315 0.59 11.70 -26.35
C ALA A 315 -0.69 11.00 -25.85
N ASN A 316 -1.73 10.95 -26.70
CA ASN A 316 -2.95 10.19 -26.42
C ASN A 316 -2.67 8.68 -26.53
N LEU A 317 -2.98 7.92 -25.47
CA LEU A 317 -2.84 6.46 -25.43
C LEU A 317 -3.75 5.74 -26.44
N SER A 318 -4.80 6.42 -26.93
CA SER A 318 -5.75 5.90 -27.93
C SER A 318 -5.11 5.51 -29.26
N GLY A 319 -3.99 6.14 -29.64
CA GLY A 319 -3.34 5.86 -30.92
C GLY A 319 -2.70 4.46 -31.01
N ALA A 320 -2.57 3.76 -29.87
CA ALA A 320 -2.00 2.41 -29.80
C ALA A 320 -3.06 1.31 -29.57
N ILE A 321 -4.31 1.67 -29.27
CA ILE A 321 -5.38 0.70 -29.07
C ILE A 321 -6.00 0.38 -30.43
N ILE A 322 -5.90 -0.88 -30.85
CA ILE A 322 -6.45 -1.39 -32.11
C ILE A 322 -7.92 -1.75 -31.93
N GLU A 323 -8.22 -2.41 -30.82
CA GLU A 323 -9.57 -2.88 -30.50
C GLU A 323 -9.83 -2.73 -29.00
N ALA A 324 -11.06 -2.37 -28.66
CA ALA A 324 -11.53 -2.33 -27.29
C ALA A 324 -13.00 -2.76 -27.25
N GLU A 325 -13.30 -3.81 -26.50
CA GLU A 325 -14.64 -4.38 -26.42
C GLU A 325 -14.96 -4.85 -25.00
N ALA A 326 -16.20 -4.71 -24.57
CA ALA A 326 -16.68 -5.21 -23.28
C ALA A 326 -17.76 -6.25 -23.49
N ARG A 327 -17.69 -7.36 -22.75
CA ARG A 327 -18.78 -8.35 -22.71
C ARG A 327 -19.73 -7.97 -21.58
N VAL A 328 -20.88 -7.42 -21.94
CA VAL A 328 -21.88 -6.86 -21.03
C VAL A 328 -23.11 -7.76 -20.96
N HIS A 329 -23.70 -7.90 -19.78
CA HIS A 329 -24.88 -8.75 -19.60
C HIS A 329 -26.09 -7.95 -19.16
N PHE A 330 -27.22 -8.20 -19.81
CA PHE A 330 -28.54 -7.74 -19.37
C PHE A 330 -29.60 -8.69 -19.88
N LEU A 331 -30.73 -8.78 -19.17
CA LEU A 331 -31.83 -9.71 -19.52
C LEU A 331 -31.34 -11.16 -19.72
N GLN A 332 -30.43 -11.62 -18.85
CA GLN A 332 -29.85 -12.97 -18.87
C GLN A 332 -29.11 -13.37 -20.17
N ARG A 333 -28.65 -12.39 -20.96
CA ARG A 333 -27.88 -12.63 -22.20
C ARG A 333 -26.60 -11.79 -22.21
N ALA A 334 -25.59 -12.30 -22.89
CA ALA A 334 -24.32 -11.61 -23.11
C ALA A 334 -24.34 -10.84 -24.45
N TYR A 335 -23.82 -9.63 -24.41
CA TYR A 335 -23.68 -8.73 -25.56
C TYR A 335 -22.26 -8.18 -25.62
N LEU A 336 -21.79 -7.96 -26.83
CA LEU A 336 -20.52 -7.28 -27.08
C LEU A 336 -20.79 -5.77 -27.22
N PHE A 337 -20.14 -4.97 -26.38
CA PHE A 337 -20.17 -3.51 -26.42
C PHE A 337 -18.82 -3.00 -26.90
N ALA A 338 -18.78 -2.46 -28.13
CA ALA A 338 -17.55 -1.90 -28.69
C ALA A 338 -17.23 -0.52 -28.08
N LEU A 339 -16.01 -0.37 -27.58
CA LEU A 339 -15.47 0.84 -26.95
C LEU A 339 -14.65 1.63 -27.99
N ASP A 340 -15.31 2.20 -28.99
CA ASP A 340 -14.62 2.94 -30.06
C ASP A 340 -14.08 4.30 -29.57
N ALA A 341 -12.96 4.75 -30.13
CA ALA A 341 -12.34 6.04 -29.84
C ALA A 341 -13.29 7.24 -30.08
N ARG A 342 -14.29 7.08 -30.94
CA ARG A 342 -15.35 8.07 -31.17
C ARG A 342 -16.25 8.29 -29.95
N LEU A 343 -16.48 7.25 -29.13
CA LEU A 343 -17.21 7.40 -27.87
C LEU A 343 -16.46 8.29 -26.88
N LEU A 344 -15.14 8.33 -26.98
CA LEU A 344 -14.30 9.09 -26.06
C LEU A 344 -14.28 10.58 -26.33
N GLN A 345 -14.51 10.97 -27.58
CA GLN A 345 -14.68 12.36 -27.98
C GLN A 345 -15.95 12.98 -27.40
N LEU A 346 -16.87 12.16 -26.88
CA LEU A 346 -18.14 12.56 -26.28
C LEU A 346 -18.05 12.81 -24.76
N PHE A 347 -16.88 12.61 -24.15
CA PHE A 347 -16.62 12.95 -22.75
C PHE A 347 -15.83 14.29 -22.68
N PRO A 348 -16.13 15.16 -21.71
CA PRO A 348 -15.45 16.45 -21.58
C PRO A 348 -13.98 16.26 -21.24
N GLY A 349 -13.13 17.25 -21.56
CA GLY A 349 -11.75 17.28 -21.06
C GLY A 349 -11.72 17.45 -19.54
N ALA A 350 -10.75 16.84 -18.85
CA ALA A 350 -10.69 16.75 -17.37
C ALA A 350 -10.55 18.07 -16.58
N GLU A 351 -10.78 19.23 -17.18
CA GLU A 351 -10.81 20.52 -16.47
C GLU A 351 -12.09 20.68 -15.63
N GLU A 352 -13.24 20.16 -16.09
CA GLU A 352 -14.55 20.37 -15.43
C GLU A 352 -14.86 19.37 -14.30
N ALA A 353 -14.28 18.15 -14.35
CA ALA A 353 -14.46 17.14 -13.30
C ALA A 353 -13.77 17.49 -11.97
N ARG A 354 -12.99 18.58 -11.91
CA ARG A 354 -12.33 19.05 -10.68
C ARG A 354 -13.28 19.76 -9.72
N HIS A 355 -14.47 20.17 -10.16
CA HIS A 355 -15.41 20.87 -9.29
C HIS A 355 -16.30 19.97 -8.44
N THR A 356 -16.34 18.65 -8.69
CA THR A 356 -17.34 17.77 -8.08
C THR A 356 -16.82 16.85 -6.98
N VAL A 357 -15.51 16.80 -6.71
CA VAL A 357 -14.96 16.05 -5.57
C VAL A 357 -13.73 16.78 -5.01
N ARG A 358 -13.93 17.55 -3.93
CA ARG A 358 -12.84 17.90 -3.00
C ARG A 358 -12.43 16.62 -2.27
N GLU A 359 -11.63 15.78 -2.91
CA GLU A 359 -10.87 14.73 -2.22
C GLU A 359 -9.65 15.41 -1.58
N THR A 360 -9.76 15.67 -0.28
CA THR A 360 -8.63 15.95 0.60
C THR A 360 -7.77 14.68 0.67
N GLY A 361 -6.64 14.69 -0.03
CA GLY A 361 -5.62 13.65 0.10
C GLY A 361 -4.35 14.11 -0.58
N SER A 362 -3.31 14.40 0.20
CA SER A 362 -1.99 14.76 -0.32
C SER A 362 -1.48 13.67 -1.26
N GLU A 363 -1.13 14.04 -2.49
CA GLU A 363 -0.28 13.21 -3.36
C GLU A 363 1.12 13.13 -2.75
N SER A 364 1.28 12.31 -1.72
CA SER A 364 2.54 11.61 -1.51
C SER A 364 2.56 10.47 -2.53
N SER A 365 3.73 10.20 -3.11
CA SER A 365 4.00 9.02 -3.90
C SER A 365 3.87 7.77 -3.00
N SER A 366 2.64 7.40 -2.64
CA SER A 366 2.35 6.20 -1.89
C SER A 366 2.80 5.03 -2.76
N VAL A 367 3.74 4.27 -2.21
CA VAL A 367 4.22 3.03 -2.78
C VAL A 367 3.00 2.10 -2.83
N LEU A 368 2.41 1.93 -4.01
CA LEU A 368 1.16 1.17 -4.18
C LEU A 368 1.44 -0.32 -4.02
N PHE A 369 0.67 -0.98 -3.16
CA PHE A 369 0.64 -2.44 -2.97
C PHE A 369 -0.75 -2.94 -3.35
N ASP A 370 -0.85 -4.14 -3.92
CA ASP A 370 -2.17 -4.69 -4.33
C ASP A 370 -2.92 -5.28 -3.14
N SER A 371 -2.18 -5.71 -2.14
CA SER A 371 -2.71 -6.26 -0.90
C SER A 371 -1.97 -5.69 0.32
N SER A 372 -2.68 -5.64 1.45
CA SER A 372 -2.05 -5.37 2.74
C SER A 372 -0.97 -6.41 3.08
N ILE A 373 -1.10 -7.63 2.55
CA ILE A 373 -0.14 -8.72 2.73
C ILE A 373 1.19 -8.39 2.04
N GLU A 374 1.16 -7.94 0.78
CA GLU A 374 2.37 -7.50 0.06
C GLU A 374 3.05 -6.32 0.77
N GLN A 375 2.25 -5.38 1.27
CA GLN A 375 2.76 -4.22 2.00
C GLN A 375 3.50 -4.66 3.27
N LEU A 376 2.83 -5.44 4.13
CA LEU A 376 3.41 -5.94 5.37
C LEU A 376 4.66 -6.78 5.11
N PHE A 377 4.65 -7.59 4.05
CA PHE A 377 5.81 -8.37 3.64
C PHE A 377 7.00 -7.49 3.25
N SER A 378 6.79 -6.49 2.38
CA SER A 378 7.84 -5.57 1.94
C SER A 378 8.41 -4.71 3.08
N GLU A 379 7.54 -4.23 3.97
CA GLU A 379 7.93 -3.44 5.14
C GLU A 379 8.73 -4.31 6.13
N GLY A 380 8.24 -5.51 6.43
CA GLY A 380 8.92 -6.47 7.29
C GLY A 380 10.28 -6.90 6.74
N PHE A 381 10.38 -7.14 5.43
CA PHE A 381 11.64 -7.50 4.77
C PHE A 381 12.64 -6.34 4.90
N SER A 382 12.21 -5.11 4.62
CA SER A 382 13.06 -3.92 4.73
C SER A 382 13.54 -3.68 6.16
N ALA A 383 12.70 -3.96 7.16
CA ALA A 383 13.08 -3.87 8.56
C ALA A 383 14.17 -4.90 8.91
N LEU A 384 13.97 -6.17 8.57
CA LEU A 384 14.97 -7.22 8.82
C LEU A 384 16.26 -7.02 8.01
N ALA A 385 16.18 -6.46 6.80
CA ALA A 385 17.34 -6.17 5.97
C ALA A 385 18.28 -5.15 6.61
N ARG A 386 17.75 -4.17 7.36
CA ARG A 386 18.56 -3.19 8.12
C ARG A 386 19.36 -3.85 9.23
N ASP A 387 18.83 -4.92 9.82
CA ASP A 387 19.49 -5.68 10.89
C ASP A 387 20.32 -6.86 10.36
N HIS A 388 20.60 -6.90 9.04
CA HIS A 388 21.29 -8.00 8.35
C HIS A 388 20.63 -9.38 8.53
N GLY A 389 19.33 -9.43 8.84
CA GLY A 389 18.59 -10.65 9.17
C GLY A 389 17.98 -11.40 7.97
N VAL A 390 18.26 -10.97 6.73
CA VAL A 390 17.66 -11.53 5.49
C VAL A 390 18.60 -12.44 4.71
N ASP A 391 19.62 -13.00 5.36
CA ASP A 391 20.59 -13.94 4.76
C ASP A 391 21.21 -13.45 3.43
N GLY A 392 21.42 -12.14 3.30
CA GLY A 392 22.00 -11.49 2.12
C GLY A 392 21.07 -11.34 0.91
N TRP A 393 19.78 -11.65 1.05
CA TRP A 393 18.79 -11.43 0.00
C TRP A 393 18.41 -9.96 -0.13
N SER A 394 18.27 -9.49 -1.36
CA SER A 394 17.69 -8.19 -1.71
C SER A 394 16.32 -8.39 -2.32
N LEU A 395 15.35 -7.57 -1.93
CA LEU A 395 13.97 -7.64 -2.43
C LEU A 395 13.75 -6.56 -3.50
N GLU A 396 13.36 -7.00 -4.69
CA GLU A 396 12.86 -6.16 -5.76
C GLU A 396 11.35 -6.34 -5.91
N ARG A 397 10.63 -5.23 -6.05
CA ARG A 397 9.19 -5.23 -6.31
C ARG A 397 8.93 -5.11 -7.80
N GLU A 398 7.85 -5.70 -8.28
CA GLU A 398 7.43 -5.62 -9.69
C GLU A 398 8.56 -6.00 -10.66
N PRO A 399 9.13 -7.21 -10.51
CA PRO A 399 10.18 -7.69 -11.39
C PRO A 399 9.72 -7.76 -12.85
N GLU A 400 10.67 -8.03 -13.74
CA GLU A 400 10.39 -8.29 -15.14
C GLU A 400 9.39 -9.46 -15.35
N PRO A 401 8.48 -9.33 -16.33
CA PRO A 401 7.51 -10.38 -16.63
C PRO A 401 8.21 -11.65 -17.15
N LEU A 402 7.70 -12.80 -16.73
CA LEU A 402 8.04 -14.11 -17.28
C LEU A 402 7.16 -14.38 -18.50
N LEU A 403 7.81 -14.58 -19.65
CA LEU A 403 7.13 -14.94 -20.90
C LEU A 403 6.83 -16.44 -20.91
N LEU A 404 5.56 -16.80 -21.10
CA LEU A 404 5.11 -18.18 -21.32
C LEU A 404 4.93 -18.43 -22.81
N ASP A 405 4.82 -19.70 -23.22
CA ASP A 405 4.45 -20.08 -24.59
C ASP A 405 3.10 -19.46 -24.99
N LYS A 406 2.17 -19.38 -24.04
CA LYS A 406 0.87 -18.72 -24.18
C LYS A 406 0.58 -17.86 -22.96
N GLY A 407 0.99 -16.60 -23.02
CA GLY A 407 0.64 -15.57 -22.04
C GLY A 407 1.80 -15.05 -21.20
N ILE A 408 1.48 -14.11 -20.31
CA ILE A 408 2.46 -13.44 -19.46
C ILE A 408 2.18 -13.81 -18.00
N PHE A 409 3.25 -14.13 -17.26
CA PHE A 409 3.21 -14.30 -15.82
C PHE A 409 4.08 -13.23 -15.17
N ILE A 410 3.53 -12.51 -14.19
CA ILE A 410 4.21 -11.37 -13.56
C ILE A 410 4.29 -11.67 -12.06
N PRO A 411 5.47 -12.05 -11.55
CA PRO A 411 5.65 -12.27 -10.13
C PRO A 411 5.49 -10.98 -9.32
N ASP A 412 5.03 -11.09 -8.07
CA ASP A 412 4.94 -9.94 -7.16
C ASP A 412 6.31 -9.37 -6.76
N PHE A 413 7.26 -10.25 -6.46
CA PHE A 413 8.59 -9.88 -6.01
C PHE A 413 9.69 -10.73 -6.67
N ALA A 414 10.91 -10.21 -6.67
CA ALA A 414 12.12 -10.98 -6.95
C ALA A 414 13.14 -10.81 -5.83
N LEU A 415 13.64 -11.92 -5.31
CA LEU A 415 14.72 -11.99 -4.35
C LEU A 415 16.04 -12.24 -5.07
N THR A 416 16.99 -11.33 -4.93
CA THR A 416 18.31 -11.46 -5.57
C THR A 416 19.41 -11.63 -4.52
N ARG A 417 20.25 -12.65 -4.69
CA ARG A 417 21.44 -12.91 -3.88
C ARG A 417 22.56 -13.45 -4.78
N LEU A 418 23.65 -12.69 -4.90
CA LEU A 418 24.75 -12.98 -5.83
C LEU A 418 24.21 -13.16 -7.27
N GLN A 419 24.46 -14.30 -7.89
CA GLN A 419 23.98 -14.64 -9.23
C GLN A 419 22.59 -15.30 -9.24
N ARG A 420 22.00 -15.56 -8.06
CA ARG A 420 20.68 -16.19 -7.95
C ARG A 420 19.59 -15.13 -7.86
N ARG A 421 18.55 -15.29 -8.68
CA ARG A 421 17.33 -14.49 -8.68
C ARG A 421 16.15 -15.45 -8.56
N ILE A 422 15.36 -15.28 -7.51
CA ILE A 422 14.20 -16.13 -7.20
C ILE A 422 12.96 -15.25 -7.23
N TYR A 423 12.02 -15.58 -8.10
CA TYR A 423 10.73 -14.92 -8.19
C TYR A 423 9.81 -15.43 -7.08
N VAL A 424 9.08 -14.52 -6.45
CA VAL A 424 8.12 -14.83 -5.38
C VAL A 424 6.75 -14.34 -5.81
N GLU A 425 5.79 -15.25 -5.85
CA GLU A 425 4.40 -14.95 -6.15
C GLU A 425 3.52 -15.15 -4.92
N ILE A 426 2.74 -14.13 -4.55
CA ILE A 426 1.75 -14.24 -3.48
C ILE A 426 0.40 -14.59 -4.10
N LEU A 427 -0.01 -15.84 -3.88
CA LEU A 427 -1.36 -16.29 -4.17
C LEU A 427 -2.27 -15.90 -3.00
N GLY A 428 -3.53 -15.64 -3.26
CA GLY A 428 -4.54 -15.14 -2.33
C GLY A 428 -5.90 -15.77 -2.62
N PHE A 429 -6.94 -15.32 -1.91
CA PHE A 429 -8.30 -15.82 -2.10
C PHE A 429 -9.03 -15.07 -3.19
N TRP A 430 -9.56 -15.83 -4.15
CA TRP A 430 -10.29 -15.31 -5.30
C TRP A 430 -11.23 -16.37 -5.85
N THR A 431 -12.08 -15.94 -6.78
CA THR A 431 -13.09 -16.78 -7.44
C THR A 431 -12.46 -18.06 -8.02
N PRO A 432 -13.19 -19.19 -8.02
CA PRO A 432 -12.69 -20.46 -8.59
C PRO A 432 -12.15 -20.30 -10.02
N ALA A 433 -12.80 -19.47 -10.84
CA ALA A 433 -12.39 -19.22 -12.21
C ALA A 433 -11.05 -18.48 -12.35
N TYR A 434 -10.71 -17.57 -11.42
CA TYR A 434 -9.40 -16.93 -11.42
C TYR A 434 -8.31 -17.90 -10.94
N ARG A 435 -8.64 -18.73 -9.94
CA ARG A 435 -7.72 -19.78 -9.45
C ARG A 435 -7.33 -20.74 -10.56
N GLU A 436 -8.30 -21.25 -11.31
CA GLU A 436 -8.09 -22.18 -12.42
C GLU A 436 -7.14 -21.59 -13.47
N ARG A 437 -7.35 -20.33 -13.88
CA ARG A 437 -6.48 -19.62 -14.82
C ARG A 437 -5.06 -19.46 -14.30
N LYS A 438 -4.91 -19.11 -13.02
CA LYS A 438 -3.60 -18.94 -12.39
C LYS A 438 -2.87 -20.28 -12.29
N LEU A 439 -3.59 -21.36 -11.98
CA LEU A 439 -3.06 -22.73 -11.98
C LEU A 439 -2.58 -23.16 -13.38
N GLN A 440 -3.34 -22.86 -14.43
CA GLN A 440 -2.92 -23.13 -15.82
C GLN A 440 -1.62 -22.42 -16.21
N LYS A 441 -1.41 -21.18 -15.75
CA LYS A 441 -0.14 -20.47 -15.97
C LYS A 441 1.01 -21.07 -15.16
N LEU A 442 0.76 -21.46 -13.91
CA LEU A 442 1.76 -22.13 -13.06
C LEU A 442 2.15 -23.51 -13.64
N HIS A 443 1.22 -24.25 -14.25
CA HIS A 443 1.56 -25.48 -14.95
C HIS A 443 2.50 -25.27 -16.14
N GLN A 444 2.39 -24.15 -16.86
CA GLN A 444 3.34 -23.81 -17.93
C GLN A 444 4.73 -23.44 -17.40
N LEU A 445 4.82 -23.07 -16.11
CA LEU A 445 6.08 -22.75 -15.43
C LEU A 445 6.72 -23.95 -14.74
N ARG A 446 6.16 -25.16 -14.88
CA ARG A 446 6.72 -26.40 -14.31
C ARG A 446 8.15 -26.62 -14.79
N GLY A 447 9.03 -27.01 -13.86
CA GLY A 447 10.46 -27.24 -14.12
C GLY A 447 11.34 -26.00 -14.01
N ARG A 448 10.78 -24.86 -13.59
CA ARG A 448 11.58 -23.69 -13.20
C ARG A 448 12.05 -23.82 -11.76
N ASP A 449 13.36 -23.71 -11.56
CA ASP A 449 13.99 -23.74 -10.24
C ASP A 449 14.13 -22.35 -9.60
N ASP A 450 13.52 -21.31 -10.19
CA ASP A 450 13.67 -19.92 -9.76
C ASP A 450 12.34 -19.28 -9.35
N LEU A 451 11.32 -20.07 -9.01
CA LEU A 451 10.00 -19.59 -8.59
C LEU A 451 9.61 -20.17 -7.22
N LEU A 452 9.16 -19.30 -6.31
CA LEU A 452 8.63 -19.64 -5.00
C LEU A 452 7.19 -19.11 -4.88
N LEU A 453 6.29 -19.93 -4.35
CA LEU A 453 4.89 -19.57 -4.20
C LEU A 453 4.56 -19.33 -2.72
N VAL A 454 3.76 -18.32 -2.45
CA VAL A 454 3.24 -18.01 -1.11
C VAL A 454 1.73 -18.16 -1.14
N ILE A 455 1.19 -19.14 -0.42
CA ILE A 455 -0.21 -19.59 -0.58
C ILE A 455 -0.94 -19.49 0.77
N PRO A 456 -2.19 -19.01 0.82
CA PRO A 456 -2.91 -18.99 2.07
C PRO A 456 -3.33 -20.40 2.49
N VAL A 457 -3.33 -20.67 3.79
CA VAL A 457 -3.61 -22.01 4.35
C VAL A 457 -4.96 -22.55 3.87
N ASP A 458 -6.01 -21.73 3.81
CA ASP A 458 -7.34 -22.21 3.39
C ASP A 458 -7.44 -22.48 1.87
N ALA A 459 -6.43 -22.11 1.08
CA ALA A 459 -6.36 -22.45 -0.35
C ALA A 459 -5.48 -23.66 -0.66
N ARG A 460 -4.89 -24.30 0.34
CA ARG A 460 -3.93 -25.39 0.18
C ARG A 460 -4.46 -26.53 -0.69
N GLU A 461 -5.67 -27.00 -0.43
CA GLU A 461 -6.27 -28.11 -1.19
C GLU A 461 -6.38 -27.81 -2.69
N ALA A 462 -6.63 -26.55 -3.03
CA ALA A 462 -6.85 -26.14 -4.41
C ALA A 462 -5.56 -25.92 -5.21
N PHE A 463 -4.41 -25.89 -4.54
CA PHE A 463 -3.08 -25.84 -5.14
C PHE A 463 -2.26 -27.12 -4.87
N ALA A 464 -2.89 -28.18 -4.37
CA ALA A 464 -2.24 -29.44 -4.05
C ALA A 464 -1.50 -30.06 -5.26
N GLU A 465 -2.03 -29.85 -6.47
CA GLU A 465 -1.47 -30.39 -7.72
C GLU A 465 -0.11 -29.80 -8.11
N ILE A 466 0.26 -28.63 -7.58
CA ILE A 466 1.53 -27.96 -7.85
C ILE A 466 2.48 -27.97 -6.65
N GLU A 467 2.07 -28.58 -5.52
CA GLU A 467 2.91 -28.67 -4.30
C GLU A 467 4.25 -29.37 -4.55
N GLN A 468 4.31 -30.28 -5.51
CA GLN A 468 5.52 -31.02 -5.85
C GLN A 468 6.42 -30.29 -6.85
N ASP A 469 5.86 -29.30 -7.56
CA ASP A 469 6.53 -28.62 -8.66
C ASP A 469 7.30 -27.37 -8.19
N PHE A 470 6.87 -26.73 -7.10
CA PHE A 470 7.42 -25.47 -6.61
C PHE A 470 7.59 -25.47 -5.08
N PRO A 471 8.62 -24.78 -4.54
CA PRO A 471 8.70 -24.49 -3.12
C PRO A 471 7.56 -23.56 -2.69
N ILE A 472 6.85 -23.94 -1.61
CA ILE A 472 5.68 -23.21 -1.12
C ILE A 472 5.87 -22.75 0.33
N VAL A 473 5.47 -21.51 0.61
CA VAL A 473 5.30 -20.97 1.96
C VAL A 473 3.81 -20.76 2.22
N TYR A 474 3.29 -21.37 3.29
CA TYR A 474 1.91 -21.18 3.69
C TYR A 474 1.75 -19.98 4.63
N TYR A 475 0.67 -19.21 4.48
CA TYR A 475 0.37 -18.08 5.36
C TYR A 475 -1.11 -18.01 5.75
N LYS A 476 -1.42 -17.29 6.82
CA LYS A 476 -2.82 -17.05 7.25
C LYS A 476 -3.19 -15.58 7.06
N ASP A 477 -2.86 -14.74 8.04
CA ASP A 477 -3.13 -13.30 7.98
C ASP A 477 -1.91 -12.50 7.50
N GLN A 478 -0.71 -13.02 7.74
CA GLN A 478 0.56 -12.40 7.37
C GLN A 478 1.58 -13.44 6.93
N ILE A 479 2.49 -13.04 6.04
CA ILE A 479 3.59 -13.90 5.58
C ILE A 479 4.71 -13.86 6.61
N SER A 480 5.04 -15.01 7.17
CA SER A 480 6.18 -15.17 8.08
C SER A 480 7.49 -15.13 7.28
N LEU A 481 8.27 -14.07 7.49
CA LEU A 481 9.60 -13.93 6.88
C LEU A 481 10.55 -15.05 7.34
N ALA A 482 10.37 -15.55 8.57
CA ALA A 482 11.16 -16.67 9.08
C ALA A 482 10.91 -17.96 8.28
N ASP A 483 9.65 -18.24 7.94
CA ASP A 483 9.27 -19.42 7.16
C ASP A 483 9.75 -19.29 5.71
N LEU A 484 9.62 -18.09 5.12
CA LEU A 484 10.15 -17.81 3.80
C LEU A 484 11.68 -17.98 3.74
N LEU A 485 12.41 -17.39 4.70
CA LEU A 485 13.87 -17.59 4.79
C LEU A 485 14.23 -19.06 5.07
N HIS A 486 13.40 -19.82 5.78
CA HIS A 486 13.60 -21.25 5.96
C HIS A 486 13.49 -22.02 4.64
N VAL A 487 12.45 -21.78 3.85
CA VAL A 487 12.27 -22.39 2.53
C VAL A 487 13.41 -21.99 1.58
N LEU A 488 13.80 -20.71 1.57
CA LEU A 488 14.94 -20.26 0.76
C LEU A 488 16.24 -20.96 1.15
N ARG A 489 16.45 -21.22 2.45
CA ARG A 489 17.63 -21.96 2.92
C ARG A 489 17.61 -23.42 2.50
N GLN A 490 16.46 -24.07 2.58
CA GLN A 490 16.34 -25.48 2.24
C GLN A 490 16.53 -25.74 0.75
N HIS A 491 16.02 -24.85 -0.11
CA HIS A 491 15.99 -25.07 -1.56
C HIS A 491 17.09 -24.31 -2.33
N TYR A 492 17.51 -23.14 -1.84
CA TYR A 492 18.36 -22.22 -2.60
C TYR A 492 19.66 -21.82 -1.90
N ASP A 493 19.99 -22.45 -0.77
CA ASP A 493 21.21 -22.18 -0.03
C ASP A 493 22.13 -23.41 0.03
N ASP A 494 23.24 -23.35 -0.70
CA ASP A 494 24.29 -24.36 -0.63
C ASP A 494 25.51 -23.78 0.10
N PHE A 495 25.54 -23.99 1.41
CA PHE A 495 26.67 -23.55 2.24
C PHE A 495 27.93 -24.37 1.96
N ALA A 496 27.80 -25.67 1.64
CA ALA A 496 28.95 -26.53 1.38
C ALA A 496 29.72 -26.10 0.12
N ALA A 497 29.00 -25.75 -0.95
CA ALA A 497 29.60 -25.19 -2.16
C ALA A 497 30.29 -23.85 -1.89
N ARG A 498 29.69 -22.95 -1.08
CA ARG A 498 30.34 -21.68 -0.71
C ARG A 498 31.59 -21.89 0.13
N LEU A 499 31.52 -22.80 1.09
CA LEU A 499 32.65 -23.16 1.95
C LEU A 499 33.85 -23.67 1.14
N ALA A 500 33.59 -24.41 0.06
CA ALA A 500 34.62 -24.92 -0.85
C ALA A 500 35.28 -23.83 -1.71
N LEU A 501 34.63 -22.68 -1.91
CA LEU A 501 35.19 -21.54 -2.66
C LEU A 501 36.17 -20.69 -1.83
N ILE A 502 36.18 -20.86 -0.51
CA ILE A 502 37.05 -20.09 0.38
C ILE A 502 38.50 -20.54 0.16
N ASP A 503 39.38 -19.60 -0.19
CA ASP A 503 40.84 -19.83 -0.15
C ASP A 503 41.36 -19.51 1.27
N PRO A 504 41.68 -20.52 2.09
CA PRO A 504 42.12 -20.28 3.46
C PRO A 504 43.48 -19.57 3.52
N LEU A 505 44.34 -19.73 2.51
CA LEU A 505 45.65 -19.09 2.49
C LEU A 505 45.51 -17.59 2.24
N GLN A 506 44.67 -17.20 1.29
CA GLN A 506 44.39 -15.79 1.01
C GLN A 506 43.77 -15.10 2.24
N VAL A 507 42.78 -15.73 2.88
CA VAL A 507 42.15 -15.16 4.08
C VAL A 507 43.18 -15.01 5.20
N ARG A 508 44.08 -15.99 5.41
CA ARG A 508 45.16 -15.89 6.40
C ARG A 508 46.10 -14.73 6.12
N GLN A 509 46.49 -14.51 4.87
CA GLN A 509 47.35 -13.39 4.50
C GLN A 509 46.67 -12.04 4.78
N THR A 510 45.37 -11.92 4.47
CA THR A 510 44.60 -10.71 4.77
C THR A 510 44.54 -10.43 6.27
N VAL A 511 44.27 -11.46 7.09
CA VAL A 511 44.25 -11.31 8.55
C VAL A 511 45.65 -10.98 9.10
N GLN A 512 46.71 -11.57 8.54
CA GLN A 512 48.10 -11.26 8.91
C GLN A 512 48.49 -9.81 8.63
N GLN A 513 48.02 -9.24 7.52
CA GLN A 513 48.29 -7.84 7.15
C GLN A 513 47.50 -6.85 8.03
N ARG A 514 46.25 -7.19 8.38
CA ARG A 514 45.36 -6.28 9.11
C ARG A 514 45.41 -6.42 10.64
N GLY A 515 45.88 -7.56 11.15
CA GLY A 515 45.93 -7.83 12.60
C GLY A 515 44.59 -8.29 13.18
N LEU A 516 43.52 -7.51 12.96
CA LEU A 516 42.12 -7.82 13.31
C LEU A 516 41.23 -7.68 12.06
N LEU A 517 40.35 -8.66 11.87
CA LEU A 517 39.27 -8.63 10.90
C LEU A 517 37.94 -8.78 11.65
N PRO A 518 37.13 -7.72 11.76
CA PRO A 518 35.86 -7.75 12.47
C PRO A 518 34.88 -8.80 11.94
N ASP A 519 33.96 -9.26 12.78
CA ASP A 519 32.99 -10.32 12.45
C ASP A 519 32.14 -10.00 11.19
N ALA A 520 31.75 -8.73 11.01
CA ALA A 520 31.00 -8.26 9.84
C ALA A 520 31.82 -8.39 8.53
N GLU A 521 33.13 -8.12 8.59
CA GLU A 521 34.03 -8.31 7.45
C GLU A 521 34.34 -9.79 7.22
N CYS A 522 34.42 -10.59 8.28
CA CYS A 522 34.58 -12.04 8.21
C CYS A 522 33.43 -12.68 7.44
N ALA A 523 32.18 -12.29 7.72
CA ALA A 523 31.01 -12.80 7.01
C ALA A 523 31.11 -12.59 5.48
N THR A 524 31.57 -11.39 5.08
CA THR A 524 31.72 -11.06 3.65
C THR A 524 32.85 -11.84 3.00
N LEU A 525 34.03 -11.91 3.64
CA LEU A 525 35.21 -12.60 3.11
C LEU A 525 35.06 -14.12 3.09
N LEU A 526 34.29 -14.69 4.02
CA LEU A 526 34.03 -16.12 4.11
C LEU A 526 32.76 -16.53 3.35
N HIS A 527 32.12 -15.61 2.61
CA HIS A 527 30.87 -15.86 1.88
C HIS A 527 29.77 -16.47 2.78
N CYS A 528 29.71 -16.00 4.03
CA CYS A 528 28.79 -16.45 5.06
C CYS A 528 27.72 -15.39 5.31
N TYR A 529 26.49 -15.83 5.52
CA TYR A 529 25.35 -14.96 5.84
C TYR A 529 24.93 -15.06 7.30
N ARG A 530 25.30 -16.15 7.97
CA ARG A 530 24.86 -16.48 9.33
C ARG A 530 26.04 -16.62 10.28
N ARG A 531 25.85 -16.31 11.57
CA ARG A 531 26.90 -16.45 12.60
C ARG A 531 27.44 -17.88 12.72
N THR A 532 26.56 -18.88 12.60
CA THR A 532 26.95 -20.30 12.63
C THR A 532 27.82 -20.69 11.42
N GLU A 533 27.54 -20.12 10.24
CA GLU A 533 28.36 -20.32 9.04
C GLU A 533 29.75 -19.71 9.21
N VAL A 534 29.83 -18.47 9.72
CA VAL A 534 31.10 -17.79 9.99
C VAL A 534 31.96 -18.62 10.93
N GLN A 535 31.39 -19.19 11.99
CA GLN A 535 32.12 -20.04 12.92
C GLN A 535 32.69 -21.31 12.25
N GLN A 536 31.90 -21.96 11.38
CA GLN A 536 32.33 -23.15 10.65
C GLN A 536 33.42 -22.82 9.60
N ALA A 537 33.25 -21.73 8.86
CA ALA A 537 34.22 -21.26 7.88
C ALA A 537 35.52 -20.78 8.55
N ALA A 538 35.42 -20.06 9.66
CA ALA A 538 36.57 -19.61 10.43
C ALA A 538 37.39 -20.78 10.98
N ALA A 539 36.77 -21.90 11.35
CA ALA A 539 37.48 -23.10 11.78
C ALA A 539 38.45 -23.63 10.69
N LEU A 540 38.08 -23.56 9.41
CA LEU A 540 38.97 -23.94 8.29
C LEU A 540 40.19 -23.00 8.18
N VAL A 541 39.97 -21.70 8.40
CA VAL A 541 41.04 -20.70 8.38
C VAL A 541 41.97 -20.88 9.59
N CYS A 542 41.43 -21.19 10.76
CA CYS A 542 42.20 -21.40 11.99
C CYS A 542 42.93 -22.76 12.06
N HIS A 543 42.68 -23.69 11.13
CA HIS A 543 43.22 -25.06 11.20
C HIS A 543 44.75 -25.13 11.13
N LYS A 544 45.34 -25.88 12.08
CA LYS A 544 46.78 -26.02 12.34
C LYS A 544 47.52 -26.93 11.34
N GLN A 545 48.82 -26.65 11.17
CA GLN A 545 49.83 -27.69 10.94
C GLN A 545 50.13 -28.37 12.29
N PRO A 546 50.18 -29.71 12.40
CA PRO A 546 50.45 -30.38 13.66
C PRO A 546 51.82 -29.97 14.22
N GLY A 547 51.83 -29.35 15.41
CA GLY A 547 53.05 -28.93 16.13
C GLY A 547 53.24 -27.42 16.37
N SER A 548 52.40 -26.54 15.80
CA SER A 548 52.51 -25.07 16.01
C SER A 548 51.28 -24.45 16.70
N LEU A 549 51.50 -23.34 17.41
CA LEU A 549 50.41 -22.48 17.92
C LEU A 549 49.66 -21.87 16.73
N PRO A 550 48.32 -21.74 16.79
CA PRO A 550 47.57 -21.15 15.69
C PRO A 550 47.91 -19.67 15.59
N ALA A 551 48.45 -19.24 14.45
CA ALA A 551 48.81 -17.83 14.22
C ALA A 551 47.57 -16.90 14.22
N ILE A 552 46.40 -17.45 13.90
CA ILE A 552 45.13 -16.75 13.79
C ILE A 552 44.07 -17.49 14.61
N ALA A 553 43.26 -16.74 15.36
CA ALA A 553 42.13 -17.22 16.14
C ALA A 553 40.83 -16.53 15.72
N TYR A 554 39.70 -17.15 16.00
CA TYR A 554 38.37 -16.59 15.79
C TYR A 554 37.59 -16.61 17.10
N VAL A 555 36.95 -15.49 17.41
CA VAL A 555 36.01 -15.38 18.52
C VAL A 555 34.74 -14.70 18.01
N ALA A 556 33.58 -15.33 18.24
CA ALA A 556 32.29 -14.79 17.82
C ALA A 556 32.07 -13.40 18.44
N GLY A 557 31.65 -12.42 17.64
CA GLY A 557 31.47 -11.03 18.07
C GLY A 557 32.74 -10.16 18.03
N LEU A 558 33.93 -10.77 17.92
CA LEU A 558 35.20 -10.08 17.68
C LEU A 558 35.68 -10.27 16.23
N GLY A 559 35.58 -11.47 15.70
CA GLY A 559 36.05 -11.84 14.36
C GLY A 559 37.39 -12.59 14.38
N LEU A 560 38.09 -12.57 13.24
CA LEU A 560 39.40 -13.23 13.05
C LEU A 560 40.53 -12.28 13.44
N TYR A 561 41.47 -12.75 14.27
CA TYR A 561 42.61 -11.94 14.69
C TYR A 561 43.90 -12.75 14.77
N THR A 562 45.01 -12.06 14.61
CA THR A 562 46.35 -12.63 14.82
C THR A 562 46.72 -12.65 16.30
N HIS A 563 47.43 -13.69 16.74
CA HIS A 563 47.88 -13.77 18.12
C HIS A 563 48.83 -12.62 18.51
N SER A 564 49.68 -12.18 17.57
CA SER A 564 50.58 -11.03 17.75
C SER A 564 49.85 -9.71 17.98
N TRP A 565 48.75 -9.47 17.25
CA TRP A 565 47.92 -8.30 17.45
C TRP A 565 47.27 -8.33 18.84
N PHE A 566 46.69 -9.47 19.23
CA PHE A 566 46.03 -9.61 20.54
C PHE A 566 47.01 -9.41 21.69
N GLN A 567 48.22 -9.97 21.62
CA GLN A 567 49.27 -9.75 22.62
C GLN A 567 49.67 -8.26 22.73
N THR A 568 49.83 -7.58 21.60
CA THR A 568 50.20 -6.15 21.57
C THR A 568 49.08 -5.28 22.17
N LEU A 569 47.83 -5.58 21.81
CA LEU A 569 46.65 -4.92 22.37
C LEU A 569 46.59 -5.11 23.88
N THR A 570 46.64 -6.36 24.36
CA THR A 570 46.53 -6.69 25.78
C THR A 570 47.64 -6.02 26.59
N GLN A 571 48.89 -6.07 26.13
CA GLN A 571 50.01 -5.41 26.84
C GLN A 571 49.82 -3.88 26.93
N THR A 572 49.39 -3.25 25.84
CA THR A 572 49.13 -1.81 25.80
C THR A 572 47.97 -1.43 26.72
N PHE A 573 46.89 -2.21 26.67
CA PHE A 573 45.71 -2.01 27.50
C PHE A 573 46.02 -2.20 28.99
N LEU A 574 46.67 -3.29 29.38
CA LEU A 574 47.03 -3.57 30.78
C LEU A 574 47.94 -2.49 31.36
N THR A 575 48.91 -2.00 30.58
CA THR A 575 49.80 -0.90 31.01
C THR A 575 49.01 0.38 31.27
N ARG A 576 48.11 0.75 30.35
CA ARG A 576 47.25 1.94 30.50
C ARG A 576 46.24 1.78 31.63
N LEU A 577 45.68 0.59 31.80
CA LEU A 577 44.75 0.27 32.88
C LEU A 577 45.43 0.39 34.24
N ALA A 578 46.65 -0.13 34.38
CA ALA A 578 47.44 -0.01 35.61
C ALA A 578 47.73 1.45 35.97
N ILE A 579 48.11 2.28 34.99
CA ILE A 579 48.31 3.73 35.18
C ILE A 579 47.01 4.41 35.60
N ALA A 580 45.88 4.11 34.94
CA ALA A 580 44.58 4.70 35.26
C ALA A 580 44.09 4.32 36.66
N ILE A 581 44.31 3.08 37.08
CA ILE A 581 44.00 2.61 38.45
C ILE A 581 44.92 3.32 39.46
N ALA A 582 46.20 3.49 39.17
CA ALA A 582 47.15 4.16 40.06
C ALA A 582 46.89 5.68 40.22
N GLN A 583 46.37 6.35 39.18
CA GLN A 583 46.05 7.78 39.20
C GLN A 583 44.75 8.10 39.97
N GLN A 584 43.86 7.13 40.17
CA GLN A 584 42.71 7.28 41.06
C GLN A 584 43.15 7.11 42.52
N THR A 585 43.58 8.21 43.14
CA THR A 585 43.91 8.26 44.57
C THR A 585 42.67 8.05 45.45
N GLY A 586 42.29 6.77 45.67
CA GLY A 586 41.17 6.41 46.54
C GLY A 586 40.79 4.92 46.55
N GLN A 587 41.53 4.12 47.31
CA GLN A 587 41.11 2.90 48.04
C GLN A 587 40.47 1.68 47.35
N THR A 588 40.21 1.67 46.05
CA THR A 588 39.80 0.43 45.35
C THR A 588 40.64 0.24 44.09
N GLY A 589 41.43 -0.84 44.02
CA GLY A 589 42.22 -1.23 42.85
C GLY A 589 41.37 -1.71 41.66
N SER A 590 40.27 -1.01 41.39
CA SER A 590 39.24 -1.36 40.44
C SER A 590 38.80 -0.13 39.65
N LEU A 591 38.60 -0.28 38.34
CA LEU A 591 38.09 0.79 37.47
C LEU A 591 36.64 0.48 37.05
N PRO A 592 35.73 1.47 36.92
CA PRO A 592 34.42 1.24 36.32
C PRO A 592 34.52 0.65 34.92
N LEU A 593 33.64 -0.30 34.57
CA LEU A 593 33.64 -0.98 33.27
C LEU A 593 33.55 0.01 32.11
N SER A 594 32.70 1.04 32.19
CA SER A 594 32.58 2.08 31.17
C SER A 594 33.91 2.81 30.88
N SER A 595 34.67 3.10 31.93
CA SER A 595 36.01 3.70 31.79
C SER A 595 37.02 2.71 31.19
N ALA A 596 36.96 1.44 31.59
CA ALA A 596 37.80 0.38 31.01
C ALA A 596 37.51 0.17 29.52
N LEU A 597 36.24 0.15 29.12
CA LEU A 597 35.82 0.05 27.71
C LEU A 597 36.30 1.26 26.89
N THR A 598 36.26 2.46 27.47
CA THR A 598 36.78 3.69 26.82
C THR A 598 38.30 3.63 26.63
N LEU A 599 39.04 3.12 27.62
CA LEU A 599 40.48 2.89 27.51
C LEU A 599 40.82 1.83 26.46
N LEU A 600 40.08 0.72 26.42
CA LEU A 600 40.28 -0.33 25.44
C LEU A 600 40.02 0.18 24.01
N ARG A 601 38.92 0.92 23.82
CA ARG A 601 38.55 1.55 22.54
C ARG A 601 39.61 2.51 22.00
N SER A 602 40.37 3.17 22.88
CA SER A 602 41.47 4.08 22.51
C SER A 602 42.85 3.42 22.45
N SER A 603 42.94 2.12 22.74
CA SER A 603 44.20 1.37 22.76
C SER A 603 44.62 0.88 21.37
N ASP A 604 43.69 0.70 20.44
CA ASP A 604 43.97 0.30 19.06
C ASP A 604 42.98 0.98 18.08
N PRO A 605 43.45 1.49 16.92
CA PRO A 605 42.59 2.11 15.92
C PRO A 605 41.46 1.21 15.41
N ALA A 606 41.67 -0.11 15.30
CA ALA A 606 40.68 -1.07 14.81
C ALA A 606 39.48 -1.22 15.76
N LEU A 607 39.61 -0.81 17.02
CA LEU A 607 38.56 -0.93 18.04
C LEU A 607 37.69 0.33 18.19
N GLN A 608 38.03 1.44 17.53
CA GLN A 608 37.34 2.72 17.73
C GLN A 608 35.84 2.67 17.39
N SER A 609 35.47 1.95 16.33
CA SER A 609 34.11 1.76 15.85
C SER A 609 33.41 0.52 16.43
N SER A 610 34.06 -0.22 17.34
CA SER A 610 33.49 -1.44 17.91
C SER A 610 32.35 -1.13 18.90
N ALA A 611 31.36 -2.03 18.94
CA ALA A 611 30.29 -1.98 19.94
C ALA A 611 30.80 -2.43 21.32
N ASP A 612 30.15 -1.98 22.39
CA ASP A 612 30.56 -2.33 23.77
C ASP A 612 30.58 -3.83 24.02
N ALA A 613 29.64 -4.59 23.42
CA ALA A 613 29.62 -6.06 23.51
C ALA A 613 30.89 -6.73 22.94
N THR A 614 31.47 -6.17 21.86
CA THR A 614 32.73 -6.66 21.28
C THR A 614 33.90 -6.38 22.23
N LEU A 615 33.93 -5.19 22.83
CA LEU A 615 34.96 -4.79 23.79
C LEU A 615 34.89 -5.62 25.08
N GLU A 616 33.70 -5.90 25.59
CA GLU A 616 33.51 -6.83 26.72
C GLU A 616 33.97 -8.25 26.39
N THR A 617 33.75 -8.71 25.15
CA THR A 617 34.26 -10.01 24.68
C THR A 617 35.78 -10.04 24.75
N ILE A 618 36.48 -8.97 24.36
CA ILE A 618 37.94 -8.85 24.49
C ILE A 618 38.38 -8.91 25.95
N LEU A 619 37.70 -8.19 26.86
CA LEU A 619 38.02 -8.22 28.29
C LEU A 619 37.90 -9.64 28.88
N GLY A 620 36.88 -10.40 28.46
CA GLY A 620 36.69 -11.79 28.87
C GLY A 620 37.76 -12.76 28.37
N LEU A 621 38.55 -12.39 27.34
CA LEU A 621 39.65 -13.20 26.82
C LEU A 621 40.99 -12.95 27.55
N CYS A 622 41.08 -11.90 28.37
CA CYS A 622 42.30 -11.54 29.11
C CYS A 622 42.33 -12.22 30.49
N PRO A 623 43.21 -13.20 30.74
CA PRO A 623 43.26 -13.92 32.01
C PRO A 623 43.70 -13.06 33.20
N GLU A 624 44.37 -11.94 32.96
CA GLU A 624 44.85 -11.01 33.98
C GLU A 624 43.75 -10.09 34.54
N LEU A 625 42.55 -10.12 33.95
CA LEU A 625 41.44 -9.26 34.30
C LEU A 625 40.32 -10.05 34.98
N GLN A 626 39.71 -9.42 35.98
CA GLN A 626 38.48 -9.90 36.58
C GLN A 626 37.42 -8.80 36.50
N VAL A 627 36.30 -9.12 35.85
CA VAL A 627 35.12 -8.24 35.80
C VAL A 627 34.18 -8.66 36.94
N GLN A 628 33.90 -7.72 37.86
CA GLN A 628 32.98 -7.93 38.97
C GLN A 628 31.71 -7.10 38.74
N HIS A 629 30.55 -7.77 38.74
CA HIS A 629 29.26 -7.11 38.65
C HIS A 629 28.69 -6.90 40.06
N ALA A 630 28.63 -5.65 40.51
CA ALA A 630 27.97 -5.28 41.77
C ALA A 630 26.44 -5.16 41.59
N SER A 631 25.98 -4.85 40.37
CA SER A 631 24.58 -4.73 39.97
C SER A 631 24.46 -4.91 38.44
N ILE A 632 23.23 -4.96 37.91
CA ILE A 632 22.96 -4.91 36.46
C ILE A 632 23.45 -3.62 35.79
N PHE A 633 23.70 -2.55 36.57
CA PHE A 633 24.20 -1.27 36.07
C PHE A 633 25.62 -0.92 36.50
N ASP A 634 26.19 -1.68 37.46
CA ASP A 634 27.51 -1.38 38.04
C ASP A 634 28.43 -2.58 37.92
N ALA A 635 29.42 -2.44 37.05
CA ALA A 635 30.50 -3.41 36.85
C ALA A 635 31.86 -2.71 37.00
N THR A 636 32.81 -3.38 37.63
CA THR A 636 34.18 -2.91 37.80
C THR A 636 35.17 -3.95 37.28
N VAL A 637 36.32 -3.48 36.81
CA VAL A 637 37.42 -4.28 36.30
C VAL A 637 38.60 -4.18 37.25
N THR A 638 39.12 -5.33 37.72
CA THR A 638 40.30 -5.43 38.59
C THR A 638 41.40 -6.24 37.94
N LEU A 639 42.66 -5.89 38.21
CA LEU A 639 43.84 -6.68 37.83
C LEU A 639 44.09 -7.79 38.87
N THR A 640 44.39 -9.01 38.41
CA THR A 640 44.53 -10.20 39.29
C THR A 640 45.97 -10.51 39.74
N SER A 641 47.01 -9.82 39.23
CA SER A 641 48.40 -10.04 39.67
C SER A 641 49.31 -8.80 39.51
N GLU A 642 50.13 -8.52 40.52
CA GLU A 642 51.18 -7.49 40.57
C GLU A 642 52.56 -7.97 40.04
N LYS A 643 52.67 -9.15 39.41
CA LYS A 643 53.97 -9.67 38.96
C LYS A 643 54.22 -9.43 37.46
N ASP A 644 55.34 -8.77 37.18
CA ASP A 644 55.99 -8.50 35.89
C ASP A 644 55.54 -7.24 35.11
N ILE A 645 55.84 -6.07 35.69
CA ILE A 645 56.09 -4.84 34.92
C ILE A 645 57.55 -4.41 35.19
N VAL A 646 58.44 -4.63 34.23
CA VAL A 646 59.81 -4.09 34.26
C VAL A 646 59.75 -2.62 33.82
N PRO A 647 60.13 -1.62 34.64
CA PRO A 647 60.23 -0.25 34.19
C PRO A 647 61.59 -0.02 33.51
N LEU A 648 61.59 0.57 32.31
CA LEU A 648 62.79 1.16 31.71
C LEU A 648 63.13 2.49 32.43
N PRO A 649 64.43 2.88 32.51
CA PRO A 649 64.87 3.97 33.37
C PRO A 649 64.51 5.35 32.81
N VAL A 650 64.07 6.23 33.71
CA VAL A 650 63.78 7.64 33.48
C VAL A 650 65.08 8.44 33.42
N LEU A 651 65.23 9.29 32.40
CA LEU A 651 66.23 10.35 32.36
C LEU A 651 65.62 11.61 33.00
N GLU A 652 66.26 12.09 34.06
CA GLU A 652 65.97 13.37 34.70
C GLU A 652 66.45 14.52 33.81
N GLU A 653 65.64 15.58 33.67
CA GLU A 653 66.15 16.93 33.39
C GLU A 653 65.22 18.01 34.00
N SER A 654 65.77 18.63 35.05
CA SER A 654 65.62 19.98 35.63
C SER A 654 64.50 20.95 35.18
N GLU A 655 63.74 21.44 36.17
CA GLU A 655 63.22 22.82 36.27
C GLU A 655 64.29 23.77 36.92
N PRO A 656 64.17 25.13 37.01
CA PRO A 656 62.97 26.00 36.87
C PRO A 656 63.18 27.40 36.22
N ALA A 657 62.09 28.17 36.03
CA ALA A 657 61.99 29.61 36.40
C ALA A 657 60.55 30.21 36.28
N THR A 658 60.09 30.77 37.41
CA THR A 658 59.02 31.76 37.73
C THR A 658 58.86 32.93 36.72
N THR A 659 57.74 33.66 36.51
CA THR A 659 56.61 34.26 37.31
C THR A 659 55.70 35.04 36.30
N PRO A 660 54.64 35.82 36.64
CA PRO A 660 53.60 35.76 37.69
C PRO A 660 52.14 35.91 37.15
N GLU A 661 51.19 35.76 38.10
CA GLU A 661 49.72 35.98 38.10
C GLU A 661 49.22 37.36 37.58
N PRO A 662 47.90 37.60 37.29
CA PRO A 662 46.93 37.82 38.39
C PRO A 662 45.41 37.56 38.17
N ALA A 663 44.70 37.55 39.30
CA ALA A 663 43.38 38.15 39.61
C ALA A 663 42.06 37.34 39.48
N ALA A 664 41.63 36.87 40.67
CA ALA A 664 40.31 36.73 41.31
C ALA A 664 39.07 37.44 40.68
N THR A 665 37.84 36.89 40.78
CA THR A 665 36.89 36.97 41.93
C THR A 665 35.51 36.35 41.49
N PRO A 666 34.39 36.31 42.28
CA PRO A 666 33.95 35.08 42.97
C PRO A 666 32.41 34.83 42.96
N ARG A 667 31.94 33.87 43.81
CA ARG A 667 30.60 33.77 44.46
C ARG A 667 29.41 33.30 43.58
N LYS A 668 28.46 32.43 43.99
CA LYS A 668 27.75 32.12 45.26
C LYS A 668 27.15 30.69 45.14
N SER A 669 27.32 29.71 46.04
CA SER A 669 26.54 29.41 47.27
C SER A 669 25.02 29.56 47.11
N SER A 670 24.12 28.64 47.49
CA SER A 670 24.10 27.88 48.74
C SER A 670 22.91 26.89 48.80
N SER A 671 23.14 25.78 49.53
CA SER A 671 22.30 25.27 50.63
C SER A 671 20.97 24.53 50.40
N ARG A 672 21.04 23.21 50.74
CA ARG A 672 20.22 22.45 51.74
C ARG A 672 18.75 22.16 51.34
N GLU A 673 18.13 21.03 51.70
CA GLU A 673 18.25 20.18 52.89
C GLU A 673 17.68 18.75 52.70
N ARG A 674 17.69 17.98 53.80
CA ARG A 674 17.70 16.53 54.00
C ARG A 674 16.33 15.83 54.16
N ARG A 675 16.40 14.47 54.08
CA ARG A 675 15.57 13.40 54.74
C ARG A 675 14.20 13.11 54.08
N SER A 676 13.63 11.90 54.04
CA SER A 676 13.91 10.56 54.58
C SER A 676 13.00 9.49 53.89
N THR A 677 13.43 8.23 53.88
CA THR A 677 12.73 6.95 53.50
C THR A 677 11.40 6.69 54.28
N PRO A 678 10.49 5.72 53.95
CA PRO A 678 10.73 4.39 53.36
C PRO A 678 9.63 3.73 52.46
N LYS A 679 9.95 2.49 52.04
CA LYS A 679 9.25 1.46 51.24
C LYS A 679 7.75 1.22 51.50
N LYS A 680 7.01 0.91 50.42
CA LYS A 680 5.86 -0.02 50.43
C LYS A 680 5.83 -0.87 49.15
N ARG A 681 5.52 -2.16 49.33
CA ARG A 681 5.44 -3.25 48.34
C ARG A 681 3.98 -3.39 47.89
N SER A 682 3.71 -3.62 46.61
CA SER A 682 2.39 -4.07 46.13
C SER A 682 2.52 -5.12 45.02
N THR A 683 1.74 -6.18 45.18
CA THR A 683 1.53 -7.39 44.38
C THR A 683 0.89 -7.16 43.00
N PRO A 684 0.99 -8.12 42.05
CA PRO A 684 0.37 -8.02 40.73
C PRO A 684 -1.12 -8.43 40.75
N PRO A 685 -1.96 -7.94 39.81
CA PRO A 685 -3.35 -8.35 39.71
C PRO A 685 -3.56 -9.60 38.84
N SER A 686 -4.66 -10.27 39.15
CA SER A 686 -5.15 -11.57 38.70
C SER A 686 -5.86 -11.57 37.35
N GLU A 687 -5.77 -12.72 36.67
CA GLU A 687 -6.57 -13.16 35.52
C GLU A 687 -8.07 -13.05 35.79
N VAL A 688 -8.82 -12.57 34.78
CA VAL A 688 -10.29 -12.63 34.73
C VAL A 688 -10.69 -13.45 33.52
N VAL A 689 -11.39 -14.55 33.81
CA VAL A 689 -12.07 -15.44 32.87
C VAL A 689 -13.54 -15.01 32.77
N GLN A 690 -14.04 -14.82 31.55
CA GLN A 690 -15.45 -14.66 31.18
C GLN A 690 -15.51 -14.92 29.66
N GLY A 691 -16.27 -15.82 29.05
CA GLY A 691 -17.43 -16.62 29.43
C GLY A 691 -18.31 -16.70 28.17
N ASP A 692 -18.54 -17.89 27.63
CA ASP A 692 -19.35 -18.18 26.44
C ASP A 692 -20.76 -17.57 26.51
N LEU A 693 -21.16 -16.84 25.47
CA LEU A 693 -22.55 -16.54 25.16
C LEU A 693 -22.75 -16.48 23.63
N TRP A 694 -23.89 -17.00 23.17
CA TRP A 694 -24.46 -17.03 21.81
C TRP A 694 -24.36 -18.36 21.01
N ASN A 695 -24.98 -19.40 21.57
CA ASN A 695 -25.91 -20.26 20.83
C ASN A 695 -27.33 -19.66 20.92
N VAL A 696 -27.90 -19.18 19.81
CA VAL A 696 -29.31 -19.34 19.36
C VAL A 696 -29.34 -19.11 17.85
#